data_AF-A0AAE1DL75-F1
#
_entry.id   AF-A0AAE1DL75-F1
#
_cell.length_a   1.000
_cell.length_b   1.000
_cell.length_c   1.000
_cell.angle_alpha   90.00
_cell.angle_beta   90.00
_cell.angle_gamma   90.00
#
_symmetry.space_group_name_H-M   'P 1'
#
loop_
_entity.id
_entity.type
_entity.pdbx_description
1 polymer ?
#
loop_
_entity_poly.entity_id
_entity_poly.type
_entity_poly.pdbx_seq_one_letter_code
_entity_poly.pdbx_strand_id
1 'polypeptide(L)'
;MVTMDEYIEQLLAEMPDSVIRNVIQNILDEPILEAVKRRLLKPLKPQKYRPIPPPRKAKARKRKVIQEEFDSIQKLPSSAKDYQNELRGLFKEPKELTFRRTRWTFANFLRGWQMDVPQGHPQGTDPRTFLEIVEPKIREKLDKELRVLRGGLKFQLALKALRSALFQVAKDPQRPAKYPTADGLDLTGIDAPTPISQIVKVERQNDLAINVFGWDKGVIVHHISKQPEDIPRINLLLIEKAGKFHYTWIKNLNRLLYDQNKHREQKHFCERCLHGYKREDLLEAHRPECNGIGQTAVRVEMPQEGKLTFQNHHKQLPAPYVIYADFEALTTKVEGPELDPTKSNTQKTQHHEACSYCYVVVRCDGKTEAPAQYRGPNTAEHFLRALQVEERGIQKVLAKPQDMRMTRADWERHRTASSCHVCDKPLEGDSVKDHCHITGRYRGAAHSACNLKLRLSPKTTTIPVVFHNLRRYDSHLLMQAISKVEGRVSCIPNNTEKYISFSLGQLRFIDSAQFLLAPLDKLVAANKPEAFQITARYEPDCALLMRKGLYPYEYMDSWERFEETQLPPKEDFYSKLTGASISDSDYTHAQRVWETFGCQNLGNYTDLYCRTDVLLLADVFENFRKTSQKQYGLDPANYYTSPGLSWDALLKKTGVELELLTDYDQHLFIEKGMRGGISMVSKRHARANNPAVEGYNPEKPNSHILYLDAKNLYGWAMSQPLPTGGFRWVEDCTALAGTIQDQPADGPEGFILEVDLEYPQELHDRHNTYALAPERMVVQKKWMSEYQHGLLGKGMASAEVEKLVPNLRDKNHYVLHYRNLQLYLGLGLQLRKIHRALRFEQSPWMELYIRMNTELRKQATSAFEKDLYKLANNSVFGKTMENLRKRVDVKLVRAQRGGQTPPPPGQPVFRQSKHLRGRPRRHRGPQEPSSPQPPRIRGHEHSRPIEDVNVRLLLRAA
;
A
#
# COMPACT_ATOMS: atom_id res chain seq x y z
N MET A 1 5.31 -34.35 56.81
CA MET A 1 5.68 -34.34 55.38
C MET A 1 6.09 -35.76 55.06
N VAL A 2 5.40 -36.41 54.14
CA VAL A 2 5.73 -37.77 53.67
C VAL A 2 6.65 -37.61 52.46
N THR A 3 7.75 -38.37 52.44
CA THR A 3 8.71 -38.38 51.34
C THR A 3 8.18 -39.21 50.17
N MET A 4 8.74 -39.02 48.97
CA MET A 4 8.26 -39.71 47.77
C MET A 4 8.44 -41.23 47.87
N ASP A 5 9.44 -41.69 48.62
CA ASP A 5 9.73 -43.11 48.83
C ASP A 5 8.66 -43.77 49.73
N GLU A 6 8.21 -43.07 50.78
CA GLU A 6 7.12 -43.52 51.67
C GLU A 6 5.75 -43.58 50.95
N TYR A 7 5.54 -42.73 49.94
CA TYR A 7 4.34 -42.77 49.09
C TYR A 7 4.31 -43.98 48.14
N ILE A 8 5.49 -44.44 47.70
CA ILE A 8 5.65 -45.61 46.84
C ILE A 8 5.46 -46.91 47.64
N GLU A 9 5.93 -46.98 48.89
CA GLU A 9 5.65 -48.12 49.78
C GLU A 9 4.15 -48.24 50.13
N GLN A 10 3.45 -47.12 50.32
CA GLN A 10 1.99 -47.11 50.52
C GLN A 10 1.22 -47.66 49.32
N LEU A 11 1.63 -47.29 48.09
CA LEU A 11 1.04 -47.79 46.84
C LEU A 11 1.25 -49.30 46.62
N LEU A 12 2.34 -49.88 47.15
CA LEU A 12 2.63 -51.32 47.07
C LEU A 12 1.88 -52.15 48.12
N ALA A 13 1.37 -51.53 49.19
CA ALA A 13 0.62 -52.20 50.25
C ALA A 13 -0.89 -52.34 49.94
N GLU A 14 -1.44 -51.48 49.09
CA GLU A 14 -2.88 -51.44 48.76
C GLU A 14 -3.31 -52.44 47.66
N MET A 15 -2.39 -53.21 47.08
CA MET A 15 -2.68 -54.21 46.03
C MET A 15 -2.06 -55.57 46.35
N PRO A 16 -2.69 -56.39 47.20
CA PRO A 16 -2.33 -57.80 47.32
C PRO A 16 -2.92 -58.56 46.13
N ASP A 17 -2.06 -59.34 45.48
CA ASP A 17 -2.41 -60.42 44.55
C ASP A 17 -2.93 -60.05 43.14
N SER A 18 -2.10 -59.37 42.36
CA SER A 18 -2.00 -59.71 40.93
C SER A 18 -0.61 -59.42 40.34
N VAL A 19 -0.32 -60.11 39.25
CA VAL A 19 0.89 -60.13 38.39
C VAL A 19 1.56 -58.75 38.14
N ILE A 20 0.85 -57.63 38.33
CA ILE A 20 1.33 -56.26 38.17
C ILE A 20 2.48 -55.91 39.14
N ARG A 21 2.50 -56.46 40.36
CA ARG A 21 3.59 -56.20 41.33
C ARG A 21 4.95 -56.67 40.81
N ASN A 22 4.98 -57.81 40.11
CA ASN A 22 6.22 -58.36 39.52
C ASN A 22 6.63 -57.60 38.23
N VAL A 23 5.68 -57.04 37.48
CA VAL A 23 5.97 -56.22 36.29
C VAL A 23 6.61 -54.89 36.66
N ILE A 24 6.16 -54.25 37.76
CA ILE A 24 6.72 -52.98 38.23
C ILE A 24 8.14 -53.19 38.78
N GLN A 25 8.41 -54.31 39.46
CA GLN A 25 9.75 -54.63 39.94
C GLN A 25 10.73 -54.93 38.79
N ASN A 26 10.29 -55.65 37.74
CA ASN A 26 11.13 -55.97 36.57
C ASN A 26 11.46 -54.74 35.71
N ILE A 27 10.63 -53.70 35.71
CA ILE A 27 10.86 -52.45 34.96
C ILE A 27 11.86 -51.53 35.67
N LEU A 28 12.02 -51.68 36.99
CA LEU A 28 12.94 -50.87 37.79
C LEU A 28 14.39 -51.38 37.74
N ASP A 29 14.61 -52.61 37.25
CA ASP A 29 15.90 -53.32 37.38
C ASP A 29 16.68 -53.56 36.06
N GLU A 30 16.25 -53.07 34.89
CA GLU A 30 17.07 -53.12 33.64
C GLU A 30 17.50 -51.72 33.12
N PRO A 31 18.82 -51.45 32.94
CA PRO A 31 19.33 -50.13 32.57
C PRO A 31 19.30 -49.85 31.05
N ILE A 32 18.83 -48.66 30.67
CA ILE A 32 18.80 -48.15 29.28
C ILE A 32 20.21 -47.69 28.85
N LEU A 33 20.65 -48.09 27.65
CA LEU A 33 21.91 -47.63 27.06
C LEU A 33 21.75 -46.36 26.21
N GLU A 34 22.65 -45.41 26.40
CA GLU A 34 22.22 -44.03 26.69
C GLU A 34 22.39 -42.98 25.57
N ALA A 35 22.94 -43.36 24.42
CA ALA A 35 22.96 -42.53 23.21
C ALA A 35 21.86 -42.92 22.20
N VAL A 36 21.27 -44.10 22.41
CA VAL A 36 20.25 -44.72 21.59
C VAL A 36 19.06 -44.94 22.52
N LYS A 37 18.06 -44.09 22.53
CA LYS A 37 17.39 -43.68 21.32
C LYS A 37 17.25 -42.17 21.29
N ARG A 38 18.33 -41.43 21.60
CA ARG A 38 18.41 -39.95 21.60
C ARG A 38 17.88 -39.26 20.35
N ARG A 39 17.69 -39.97 19.23
CA ARG A 39 17.18 -39.39 17.99
C ARG A 39 16.15 -40.25 17.28
N LEU A 40 15.86 -41.45 17.77
CA LEU A 40 15.39 -42.53 16.89
C LEU A 40 13.89 -42.63 16.67
N LEU A 41 13.02 -41.74 17.17
CA LEU A 41 11.59 -41.80 16.81
C LEU A 41 10.86 -40.45 16.72
N LYS A 42 11.51 -39.34 16.36
CA LYS A 42 10.78 -38.06 16.13
C LYS A 42 10.59 -37.72 14.65
N PRO A 43 9.43 -38.05 14.06
CA PRO A 43 8.79 -37.23 13.04
C PRO A 43 7.54 -36.48 13.56
N LEU A 44 7.36 -35.31 12.97
CA LEU A 44 6.56 -34.15 13.37
C LEU A 44 5.04 -34.30 13.14
N LYS A 45 4.21 -33.93 14.13
CA LYS A 45 2.89 -33.26 13.97
C LYS A 45 2.55 -32.42 15.24
N PRO A 46 1.42 -31.69 15.27
CA PRO A 46 1.26 -30.23 15.33
C PRO A 46 1.34 -29.62 16.75
N GLN A 47 1.77 -28.36 16.83
CA GLN A 47 1.82 -27.58 18.07
C GLN A 47 0.43 -27.38 18.71
N LYS A 48 0.24 -27.97 19.89
CA LYS A 48 -0.75 -27.51 20.87
C LYS A 48 -0.04 -26.72 21.96
N TYR A 49 -0.35 -25.43 21.95
CA TYR A 49 -0.15 -24.40 22.97
C TYR A 49 -0.21 -24.94 24.42
N ARG A 50 0.82 -24.63 25.21
CA ARG A 50 0.77 -24.62 26.69
C ARG A 50 1.45 -23.36 27.23
N PRO A 51 1.00 -22.87 28.40
CA PRO A 51 0.91 -21.46 28.72
C PRO A 51 2.22 -20.89 29.27
N ILE A 52 2.48 -19.64 28.94
CA ILE A 52 3.52 -18.83 29.56
C ILE A 52 3.08 -18.51 31.01
N PRO A 53 3.93 -18.73 32.03
CA PRO A 53 3.59 -18.39 33.40
C PRO A 53 3.39 -16.87 33.55
N PRO A 54 2.47 -16.40 34.44
CA PRO A 54 2.13 -14.99 34.52
C PRO A 54 3.33 -14.13 34.97
N PRO A 55 3.53 -12.94 34.35
CA PRO A 55 4.72 -12.08 34.51
C PRO A 55 4.93 -11.47 35.91
N ARG A 56 4.07 -11.78 36.89
CA ARG A 56 4.13 -11.23 38.25
C ARG A 56 5.22 -11.85 39.14
N LYS A 57 5.54 -13.14 39.01
CA LYS A 57 6.53 -13.79 39.91
C LYS A 57 8.00 -13.50 39.52
N ALA A 58 8.30 -13.15 38.28
CA ALA A 58 9.64 -12.71 37.85
C ALA A 58 9.94 -11.23 38.23
N LYS A 59 8.92 -10.35 38.21
CA LYS A 59 9.06 -8.93 38.61
C LYS A 59 9.29 -8.73 40.11
N ALA A 60 8.76 -9.62 40.97
CA ALA A 60 8.93 -9.51 42.42
C ALA A 60 10.37 -9.84 42.88
N ARG A 61 11.06 -10.76 42.19
CA ARG A 61 12.45 -11.13 42.50
C ARG A 61 13.47 -10.09 42.01
N LYS A 62 13.27 -9.49 40.83
CA LYS A 62 14.11 -8.39 40.32
C LYS A 62 13.97 -7.09 41.12
N ARG A 63 12.79 -6.81 41.70
CA ARG A 63 12.59 -5.64 42.58
C ARG A 63 13.34 -5.74 43.92
N LYS A 64 13.58 -6.94 44.44
CA LYS A 64 14.28 -7.12 45.72
C LYS A 64 15.80 -6.96 45.60
N VAL A 65 16.37 -7.44 44.49
CA VAL A 65 17.81 -7.31 44.18
C VAL A 65 18.20 -5.87 43.85
N ILE A 66 17.35 -5.12 43.13
CA ILE A 66 17.60 -3.71 42.80
C ILE A 66 17.43 -2.79 44.02
N GLN A 67 16.60 -3.16 45.00
CA GLN A 67 16.43 -2.41 46.25
C GLN A 67 17.61 -2.62 47.20
N GLU A 68 18.25 -3.80 47.20
CA GLU A 68 19.42 -4.12 48.04
C GLU A 68 20.74 -3.57 47.46
N GLU A 69 20.83 -3.29 46.15
CA GLU A 69 21.98 -2.58 45.54
C GLU A 69 21.90 -1.05 45.66
N PHE A 70 20.70 -0.47 45.88
CA PHE A 70 20.51 0.99 45.97
C PHE A 70 20.78 1.57 47.37
N ASP A 71 20.86 0.73 48.42
CA ASP A 71 20.98 1.16 49.81
C ASP A 71 22.44 1.16 50.35
N SER A 72 23.48 1.00 49.51
CA SER A 72 24.88 0.88 49.96
C SER A 72 25.89 1.94 49.48
N ILE A 73 25.46 3.04 48.85
CA ILE A 73 26.41 4.11 48.47
C ILE A 73 25.91 5.49 48.93
N GLN A 74 26.19 5.80 50.20
CA GLN A 74 26.37 7.17 50.68
C GLN A 74 27.81 7.32 51.20
N LYS A 75 28.54 8.31 50.65
CA LYS A 75 29.37 9.25 51.41
C LYS A 75 29.93 10.35 50.50
N LEU A 76 29.48 11.58 50.78
CA LEU A 76 30.04 12.85 50.32
C LEU A 76 31.32 13.20 51.09
N PRO A 77 32.23 13.99 50.50
CA PRO A 77 32.84 15.14 51.18
C PRO A 77 32.45 16.43 50.43
N SER A 78 31.74 17.39 51.00
CA SER A 78 32.07 18.30 52.11
C SER A 78 32.90 19.54 51.72
N SER A 79 32.53 20.28 50.66
CA SER A 79 32.57 21.75 50.66
C SER A 79 31.89 22.36 49.43
N ALA A 80 31.03 23.37 49.63
CA ALA A 80 30.42 24.15 48.55
C ALA A 80 31.42 25.06 47.80
N LYS A 81 32.65 25.19 48.32
CA LYS A 81 33.71 26.04 47.77
C LYS A 81 34.39 25.38 46.57
N ASP A 82 34.46 24.05 46.55
CA ASP A 82 35.08 23.29 45.46
C ASP A 82 34.18 23.19 44.23
N TYR A 83 32.86 23.07 44.42
CA TYR A 83 31.87 23.11 43.34
C TYR A 83 31.70 24.52 42.74
N GLN A 84 31.87 25.57 43.54
CA GLN A 84 31.83 26.97 43.07
C GLN A 84 33.07 27.37 42.24
N ASN A 85 34.23 26.75 42.48
CA ASN A 85 35.44 27.02 41.70
C ASN A 85 35.39 26.42 40.29
N GLU A 86 34.73 25.27 40.10
CA GLU A 86 34.49 24.68 38.77
C GLU A 86 33.47 25.47 37.95
N LEU A 87 32.40 25.97 38.57
CA LEU A 87 31.37 26.78 37.88
C LEU A 87 31.88 28.16 37.44
N ARG A 88 32.85 28.74 38.17
CA ARG A 88 33.53 29.99 37.79
C ARG A 88 34.44 29.85 36.55
N GLY A 89 34.77 28.63 36.12
CA GLY A 89 35.55 28.37 34.90
C GLY A 89 34.74 28.38 33.61
N LEU A 90 33.40 28.23 33.67
CA LEU A 90 32.56 27.95 32.51
C LEU A 90 31.91 29.17 31.84
N PHE A 91 32.02 30.37 32.43
CA PHE A 91 31.33 31.57 31.92
C PHE A 91 32.27 32.79 31.72
N LYS A 92 33.40 32.58 31.05
CA LYS A 92 34.17 33.67 30.45
C LYS A 92 33.54 34.06 29.09
N GLU A 93 33.08 35.31 29.07
CA GLU A 93 32.74 36.19 27.94
C GLU A 93 31.26 36.41 27.54
N PRO A 94 30.79 37.69 27.50
CA PRO A 94 29.40 38.08 27.25
C PRO A 94 29.16 38.54 25.81
N LYS A 95 28.04 38.16 25.19
CA LYS A 95 27.45 38.92 24.07
C LYS A 95 25.94 39.09 24.22
N GLU A 96 25.60 40.25 24.77
CA GLU A 96 24.46 41.14 24.54
C GLU A 96 23.20 40.58 23.84
N LEU A 97 22.10 40.48 24.60
CA LEU A 97 20.74 40.56 24.08
C LEU A 97 20.17 41.95 24.42
N THR A 98 20.17 42.85 23.45
CA THR A 98 19.50 44.16 23.54
C THR A 98 18.01 44.01 23.24
N PHE A 99 17.14 44.26 24.22
CA PHE A 99 15.69 44.38 24.00
C PHE A 99 15.30 45.86 23.84
N ARG A 100 14.91 46.25 22.62
CA ARG A 100 14.26 47.53 22.35
C ARG A 100 12.80 47.48 22.80
N ARG A 101 12.49 48.25 23.85
CA ARG A 101 11.26 49.06 24.11
C ARG A 101 10.83 49.02 25.59
N THR A 102 10.81 50.24 26.15
CA THR A 102 10.15 50.76 27.37
C THR A 102 10.71 50.41 28.76
N ARG A 103 11.50 51.36 29.27
CA ARG A 103 12.06 51.50 30.64
C ARG A 103 11.00 51.76 31.74
N TRP A 104 9.71 51.77 31.39
CA TRP A 104 8.62 52.29 32.24
C TRP A 104 7.87 51.21 33.03
N THR A 105 7.82 49.96 32.53
CA THR A 105 7.17 48.83 33.21
C THR A 105 7.97 48.26 34.38
N PHE A 106 9.30 48.34 34.33
CA PHE A 106 10.17 47.90 35.44
C PHE A 106 10.02 48.81 36.68
N ALA A 107 9.79 50.12 36.47
CA ALA A 107 9.59 51.10 37.54
C ALA A 107 8.21 51.02 38.23
N ASN A 108 7.21 50.41 37.58
CA ASN A 108 5.89 50.17 38.19
C ASN A 108 5.80 48.79 38.85
N PHE A 109 6.58 47.81 38.38
CA PHE A 109 6.76 46.52 39.05
C PHE A 109 7.44 46.67 40.43
N LEU A 110 8.44 47.55 40.56
CA LEU A 110 9.10 47.82 41.84
C LEU A 110 8.26 48.66 42.82
N ARG A 111 7.27 49.44 42.33
CA ARG A 111 6.42 50.30 43.17
C ARG A 111 5.22 49.60 43.80
N GLY A 112 4.84 48.40 43.34
CA GLY A 112 3.74 47.60 43.89
C GLY A 112 4.17 46.46 44.81
N TRP A 113 5.44 46.39 45.20
CA TRP A 113 6.04 45.27 45.91
C TRP A 113 6.35 45.65 47.36
N GLN A 114 5.35 45.53 48.25
CA GLN A 114 5.59 45.58 49.70
C GLN A 114 6.14 44.21 50.14
N MET A 115 7.39 44.16 50.58
CA MET A 115 7.87 43.06 51.41
C MET A 115 8.06 43.57 52.83
N ASP A 116 7.50 42.87 53.81
CA ASP A 116 7.89 43.02 55.20
C ASP A 116 9.31 42.50 55.37
N VAL A 117 10.23 43.38 55.79
CA VAL A 117 11.57 42.99 56.21
C VAL A 117 11.43 42.31 57.58
N PRO A 118 11.89 41.06 57.77
CA PRO A 118 11.82 40.41 59.07
C PRO A 118 12.59 41.23 60.12
N GLN A 119 11.99 41.49 61.28
CA GLN A 119 12.67 42.14 62.39
C GLN A 119 13.93 41.35 62.77
N GLY A 120 15.10 41.97 62.62
CA GLY A 120 16.40 41.36 62.91
C GLY A 120 17.43 41.43 61.77
N HIS A 121 17.15 42.05 60.62
CA HIS A 121 18.16 42.26 59.59
C HIS A 121 19.13 43.40 59.98
N PRO A 122 20.44 43.15 60.13
CA PRO A 122 21.38 44.19 60.56
C PRO A 122 21.54 45.26 59.47
N GLN A 123 21.38 46.53 59.85
CA GLN A 123 21.63 47.68 58.98
C GLN A 123 23.12 47.77 58.68
N GLY A 124 23.54 47.25 57.52
CA GLY A 124 24.94 47.26 57.08
C GLY A 124 25.36 46.18 56.08
N THR A 125 24.46 45.32 55.59
CA THR A 125 24.80 44.25 54.63
C THR A 125 24.74 44.75 53.18
N ASP A 126 25.72 44.37 52.35
CA ASP A 126 25.85 44.75 50.92
C ASP A 126 24.55 44.46 50.15
N PRO A 127 23.97 45.45 49.40
CA PRO A 127 22.79 45.29 48.54
C PRO A 127 22.80 44.07 47.61
N ARG A 128 23.98 43.56 47.24
CA ARG A 128 24.12 42.34 46.42
C ARG A 128 23.62 41.08 47.14
N THR A 129 23.82 40.99 48.45
CA THR A 129 23.38 39.85 49.28
C THR A 129 21.85 39.78 49.39
N PHE A 130 21.18 40.93 49.43
CA PHE A 130 19.70 41.00 49.43
C PHE A 130 19.12 40.61 48.06
N LEU A 131 19.77 41.01 46.96
CA LEU A 131 19.38 40.62 45.61
C LEU A 131 19.53 39.12 45.34
N GLU A 132 20.58 38.46 45.88
CA GLU A 132 20.76 37.01 45.75
C GLU A 132 19.66 36.18 46.46
N ILE A 133 19.11 36.69 47.56
CA ILE A 133 18.02 36.03 48.32
C ILE A 133 16.66 36.21 47.63
N VAL A 134 16.46 37.34 46.95
CA VAL A 134 15.17 37.74 46.36
C VAL A 134 15.08 37.37 44.87
N GLU A 135 16.20 37.25 44.14
CA GLU A 135 16.26 36.91 42.70
C GLU A 135 15.56 35.58 42.35
N PRO A 136 15.72 34.46 43.11
CA PRO A 136 15.01 33.22 42.82
C PRO A 136 13.48 33.36 42.94
N LYS A 137 13.02 34.13 43.93
CA LYS A 137 11.59 34.40 44.17
C LYS A 137 11.00 35.34 43.12
N ILE A 138 11.77 36.32 42.64
CA ILE A 138 11.42 37.16 41.47
C ILE A 138 11.33 36.29 40.23
N ARG A 139 12.34 35.44 39.96
CA ARG A 139 12.35 34.56 38.79
C ARG A 139 11.20 33.57 38.82
N GLU A 140 10.88 32.96 39.96
CA GLU A 140 9.75 32.03 40.08
C GLU A 140 8.42 32.74 39.84
N LYS A 141 8.21 33.94 40.42
CA LYS A 141 6.99 34.73 40.23
C LYS A 141 6.88 35.28 38.80
N LEU A 142 8.00 35.71 38.22
CA LEU A 142 8.10 36.14 36.82
C LEU A 142 7.88 34.96 35.87
N ASP A 143 8.34 33.75 36.18
CA ASP A 143 8.12 32.55 35.37
C ASP A 143 6.68 32.03 35.51
N LYS A 144 6.03 32.22 36.68
CA LYS A 144 4.59 31.97 36.90
C LYS A 144 3.71 32.96 36.12
N GLU A 145 4.02 34.26 36.21
CA GLU A 145 3.39 35.34 35.45
C GLU A 145 3.66 35.21 33.94
N LEU A 146 4.89 34.83 33.53
CA LEU A 146 5.23 34.52 32.15
C LEU A 146 4.57 33.23 31.66
N ARG A 147 4.29 32.24 32.52
CA ARG A 147 3.46 31.07 32.16
C ARG A 147 2.00 31.46 31.98
N VAL A 148 1.47 32.38 32.80
CA VAL A 148 0.13 32.95 32.62
C VAL A 148 0.05 33.82 31.36
N LEU A 149 1.08 34.62 31.05
CA LEU A 149 1.19 35.44 29.83
C LEU A 149 1.49 34.59 28.57
N ARG A 150 2.33 33.54 28.67
CA ARG A 150 2.56 32.55 27.59
C ARG A 150 1.35 31.64 27.40
N GLY A 151 0.55 31.40 28.43
CA GLY A 151 -0.76 30.75 28.38
C GLY A 151 -1.89 31.65 27.87
N GLY A 152 -1.75 32.97 28.00
CA GLY A 152 -2.75 33.96 27.60
C GLY A 152 -2.63 34.47 26.15
N LEU A 153 -1.49 34.31 25.48
CA LEU A 153 -1.27 34.85 24.12
C LEU A 153 -0.96 33.80 23.03
N LYS A 154 -1.23 32.52 23.29
CA LYS A 154 -1.39 31.50 22.25
C LYS A 154 -2.86 31.10 22.18
N PHE A 155 -3.67 31.98 21.60
CA PHE A 155 -5.06 31.66 21.30
C PHE A 155 -5.12 30.34 20.51
N GLN A 156 -5.68 29.33 21.14
CA GLN A 156 -5.99 28.04 20.54
C GLN A 156 -6.93 28.28 19.34
N LEU A 157 -6.39 28.21 18.12
CA LEU A 157 -7.15 28.55 16.91
C LEU A 157 -8.31 27.57 16.64
N ALA A 158 -8.23 26.32 17.15
CA ALA A 158 -9.34 25.36 17.14
C ALA A 158 -10.48 25.77 18.09
N LEU A 159 -10.13 26.34 19.25
CA LEU A 159 -11.07 26.74 20.31
C LEU A 159 -12.03 27.84 19.86
N LYS A 160 -11.53 28.81 19.09
CA LYS A 160 -12.34 29.91 18.56
C LYS A 160 -13.39 29.45 17.57
N ALA A 161 -13.02 28.51 16.69
CA ALA A 161 -13.95 27.95 15.72
C ALA A 161 -15.04 27.11 16.41
N LEU A 162 -14.67 26.29 17.39
CA LEU A 162 -15.61 25.51 18.18
C LEU A 162 -16.58 26.40 18.99
N ARG A 163 -16.03 27.41 19.69
CA ARG A 163 -16.83 28.41 20.41
C ARG A 163 -17.75 29.21 19.48
N SER A 164 -17.30 29.50 18.26
CA SER A 164 -18.13 30.19 17.27
C SER A 164 -19.33 29.35 16.81
N ALA A 165 -19.19 28.02 16.83
CA ALA A 165 -20.26 27.10 16.48
C ALA A 165 -21.25 26.90 17.63
N LEU A 166 -20.73 26.76 18.86
CA LEU A 166 -21.52 26.51 20.08
C LEU A 166 -22.22 27.77 20.61
N PHE A 167 -21.55 28.93 20.54
CA PHE A 167 -22.03 30.20 21.10
C PHE A 167 -22.17 31.24 19.98
N GLN A 168 -23.22 31.13 19.17
CA GLN A 168 -23.38 31.97 17.98
C GLN A 168 -23.63 33.44 18.34
N VAL A 169 -22.87 34.34 17.72
CA VAL A 169 -22.97 35.79 17.94
C VAL A 169 -23.50 36.49 16.68
N ALA A 170 -24.58 37.25 16.79
CA ALA A 170 -25.26 37.88 15.65
C ALA A 170 -24.48 39.07 15.05
N LYS A 171 -23.81 39.89 15.88
CA LYS A 171 -23.10 41.11 15.45
C LYS A 171 -21.61 41.02 15.79
N ASP A 172 -20.74 41.35 14.84
CA ASP A 172 -19.27 41.27 14.96
C ASP A 172 -18.71 39.89 15.43
N PRO A 173 -19.12 38.76 14.82
CA PRO A 173 -18.69 37.42 15.22
C PRO A 173 -17.18 37.18 15.09
N GLN A 174 -16.45 38.05 14.41
CA GLN A 174 -14.99 38.01 14.32
C GLN A 174 -14.29 38.44 15.63
N ARG A 175 -15.00 39.08 16.57
CA ARG A 175 -14.41 39.60 17.82
C ARG A 175 -14.31 38.49 18.89
N PRO A 176 -13.10 38.08 19.33
CA PRO A 176 -12.94 37.01 20.31
C PRO A 176 -13.61 37.27 21.66
N ALA A 177 -13.69 38.53 22.08
CA ALA A 177 -14.27 38.94 23.36
C ALA A 177 -15.79 38.68 23.47
N LYS A 178 -16.46 38.35 22.36
CA LYS A 178 -17.91 38.04 22.36
C LYS A 178 -18.22 36.57 22.67
N TYR A 179 -17.20 35.71 22.78
CA TYR A 179 -17.38 34.30 23.08
C TYR A 179 -16.99 34.03 24.55
N PRO A 180 -17.76 33.19 25.27
CA PRO A 180 -17.47 32.89 26.67
C PRO A 180 -16.11 32.21 26.82
N THR A 181 -15.35 32.64 27.83
CA THR A 181 -14.08 32.04 28.22
C THR A 181 -14.24 30.94 29.28
N ALA A 182 -15.35 30.98 30.04
CA ALA A 182 -15.79 29.96 30.98
C ALA A 182 -16.98 29.20 30.38
N ASP A 183 -16.70 28.36 29.38
CA ASP A 183 -17.68 27.70 28.52
C ASP A 183 -17.89 26.21 28.84
N GLY A 184 -17.25 25.70 29.90
CA GLY A 184 -17.40 24.32 30.36
C GLY A 184 -16.69 23.27 29.50
N LEU A 185 -15.91 23.68 28.50
CA LEU A 185 -15.17 22.74 27.64
C LEU A 185 -13.93 22.17 28.35
N ASP A 186 -13.83 20.84 28.45
CA ASP A 186 -12.61 20.14 28.89
C ASP A 186 -11.65 19.91 27.72
N LEU A 187 -10.48 20.53 27.82
CA LEU A 187 -9.41 20.46 26.81
C LEU A 187 -8.08 20.05 27.43
N THR A 188 -8.15 19.37 28.57
CA THR A 188 -6.98 18.96 29.32
C THR A 188 -6.10 18.04 28.49
N GLY A 189 -4.85 18.46 28.24
CA GLY A 189 -3.88 17.72 27.42
C GLY A 189 -4.21 17.70 25.92
N ILE A 190 -4.78 18.78 25.38
CA ILE A 190 -4.91 19.05 23.94
C ILE A 190 -3.87 20.11 23.54
N ASP A 191 -3.08 19.80 22.51
CA ASP A 191 -2.02 20.68 22.01
C ASP A 191 -2.58 21.88 21.24
N ALA A 192 -1.79 22.96 21.14
CA ALA A 192 -2.14 24.18 20.42
C ALA A 192 -1.05 24.57 19.41
N PRO A 193 -1.35 24.60 18.09
CA PRO A 193 -2.65 24.33 17.45
C PRO A 193 -3.05 22.85 17.54
N THR A 194 -4.35 22.58 17.72
CA THR A 194 -4.89 21.22 17.92
C THR A 194 -4.64 20.33 16.70
N PRO A 195 -3.80 19.29 16.82
CA PRO A 195 -3.60 18.31 15.78
C PRO A 195 -4.90 17.57 15.48
N ILE A 196 -5.13 17.20 14.21
CA ILE A 196 -6.31 16.43 13.80
C ILE A 196 -6.43 15.13 14.60
N SER A 197 -5.30 14.50 14.96
CA SER A 197 -5.25 13.27 15.77
C SER A 197 -5.84 13.42 17.16
N GLN A 198 -5.95 14.64 17.69
CA GLN A 198 -6.51 14.92 19.02
C GLN A 198 -7.98 15.34 18.97
N ILE A 199 -8.60 15.50 17.79
CA ILE A 199 -10.02 15.85 17.67
C ILE A 199 -10.91 14.80 18.32
N VAL A 200 -10.61 13.51 18.15
CA VAL A 200 -11.34 12.40 18.81
C VAL A 200 -11.32 12.53 20.33
N LYS A 201 -10.24 13.07 20.90
CA LYS A 201 -10.14 13.31 22.34
C LYS A 201 -11.05 14.48 22.75
N VAL A 202 -11.08 15.56 21.96
CA VAL A 202 -12.01 16.70 22.18
C VAL A 202 -13.47 16.24 22.13
N GLU A 203 -13.85 15.41 21.15
CA GLU A 203 -15.20 14.85 21.02
C GLU A 203 -15.61 14.07 22.28
N ARG A 204 -14.71 13.22 22.80
CA ARG A 204 -14.97 12.40 23.99
C ARG A 204 -15.02 13.19 25.29
N GLN A 205 -14.19 14.23 25.43
CA GLN A 205 -14.14 15.06 26.64
C GLN A 205 -15.36 15.98 26.78
N ASN A 206 -16.03 16.30 25.67
CA ASN A 206 -17.07 17.32 25.62
C ASN A 206 -18.41 16.84 25.07
N ASP A 207 -18.54 15.54 24.76
CA ASP A 207 -19.70 14.93 24.12
C ASP A 207 -20.16 15.66 22.85
N LEU A 208 -19.19 15.96 21.97
CA LEU A 208 -19.42 16.68 20.72
C LEU A 208 -19.20 15.77 19.51
N ALA A 209 -19.95 16.03 18.44
CA ALA A 209 -19.69 15.45 17.13
C ALA A 209 -19.00 16.49 16.22
N ILE A 210 -17.73 16.29 15.88
CA ILE A 210 -16.93 17.25 15.11
C ILE A 210 -16.51 16.65 13.77
N ASN A 211 -16.84 17.34 12.68
CA ASN A 211 -16.31 17.04 11.36
C ASN A 211 -15.23 18.06 11.01
N VAL A 212 -14.11 17.62 10.43
CA VAL A 212 -13.03 18.50 9.98
C VAL A 212 -12.82 18.30 8.49
N PHE A 213 -12.99 19.38 7.74
CA PHE A 213 -12.68 19.49 6.32
C PHE A 213 -11.39 20.28 6.12
N GLY A 214 -10.78 20.18 4.96
CA GLY A 214 -9.61 20.96 4.55
C GLY A 214 -9.78 21.54 3.16
N TRP A 215 -8.78 22.29 2.70
CA TRP A 215 -8.76 22.87 1.36
C TRP A 215 -7.45 22.55 0.60
N ASP A 216 -7.51 21.67 -0.40
CA ASP A 216 -6.45 21.48 -1.41
C ASP A 216 -7.08 21.48 -2.81
N LYS A 217 -7.18 22.66 -3.43
CA LYS A 217 -7.82 22.86 -4.76
C LYS A 217 -9.29 22.40 -4.80
N GLY A 218 -9.93 22.39 -3.65
CA GLY A 218 -11.29 21.93 -3.39
C GLY A 218 -11.42 21.49 -1.93
N VAL A 219 -12.65 21.34 -1.45
CA VAL A 219 -12.92 20.82 -0.10
C VAL A 219 -12.54 19.35 -0.03
N ILE A 220 -11.82 18.98 1.02
CA ILE A 220 -11.41 17.62 1.35
C ILE A 220 -11.86 17.26 2.76
N VAL A 221 -11.99 15.97 3.08
CA VAL A 221 -12.39 15.52 4.42
C VAL A 221 -11.16 15.03 5.18
N HIS A 222 -10.92 15.59 6.37
CA HIS A 222 -9.83 15.19 7.27
C HIS A 222 -10.32 14.26 8.40
N HIS A 223 -11.50 14.54 8.94
CA HIS A 223 -12.11 13.79 10.05
C HIS A 223 -13.64 13.86 9.92
N ILE A 224 -14.32 12.75 10.17
CA ILE A 224 -15.78 12.69 10.35
C ILE A 224 -16.04 12.04 11.69
N SER A 225 -16.95 12.65 12.45
CA SER A 225 -17.32 12.13 13.76
C SER A 225 -17.92 10.74 13.67
N LYS A 226 -17.64 9.92 14.68
CA LYS A 226 -18.27 8.60 14.86
C LYS A 226 -19.37 8.62 15.94
N GLN A 227 -19.65 9.78 16.50
CA GLN A 227 -20.74 9.96 17.44
C GLN A 227 -22.09 9.69 16.74
N PRO A 228 -23.12 9.24 17.49
CA PRO A 228 -24.43 8.96 16.92
C PRO A 228 -25.09 10.24 16.34
N GLU A 229 -26.03 10.05 15.41
CA GLU A 229 -26.55 11.14 14.56
C GLU A 229 -27.45 12.14 15.30
N ASP A 230 -27.93 11.76 16.47
CA ASP A 230 -28.70 12.60 17.39
C ASP A 230 -27.86 13.72 18.02
N ILE A 231 -26.53 13.58 18.03
CA ILE A 231 -25.61 14.62 18.49
C ILE A 231 -25.38 15.64 17.36
N PRO A 232 -25.69 16.95 17.58
CA PRO A 232 -25.48 17.99 16.57
C PRO A 232 -24.03 18.05 16.08
N ARG A 233 -23.85 17.96 14.75
CA ARG A 233 -22.51 17.95 14.13
C ARG A 233 -21.98 19.36 13.90
N ILE A 234 -20.75 19.60 14.37
CA ILE A 234 -20.00 20.84 14.13
C ILE A 234 -19.03 20.62 12.97
N ASN A 235 -19.29 21.29 11.86
CA ASN A 235 -18.45 21.25 10.66
C ASN A 235 -17.36 22.33 10.72
N LEU A 236 -16.08 21.93 10.76
CA LEU A 236 -14.92 22.83 10.79
C LEU A 236 -14.11 22.73 9.48
N LEU A 237 -13.49 23.82 9.05
CA LEU A 237 -12.55 23.87 7.93
C LEU A 237 -11.14 24.19 8.45
N LEU A 238 -10.18 23.34 8.13
CA LEU A 238 -8.76 23.51 8.42
C LEU A 238 -8.06 24.16 7.22
N ILE A 239 -7.44 25.30 7.46
CA ILE A 239 -6.66 26.05 6.49
C ILE A 239 -5.18 25.96 6.88
N GLU A 240 -4.36 25.45 5.98
CA GLU A 240 -2.90 25.41 6.12
C GLU A 240 -2.26 26.48 5.21
N LYS A 241 -1.44 27.36 5.78
CA LYS A 241 -0.60 28.29 4.99
C LYS A 241 0.80 28.38 5.62
N ALA A 242 1.81 27.96 4.87
CA ALA A 242 3.23 28.03 5.27
C ALA A 242 3.51 27.43 6.66
N GLY A 243 2.97 26.23 6.94
CA GLY A 243 3.15 25.54 8.23
C GLY A 243 2.31 26.08 9.38
N LYS A 244 1.47 27.10 9.16
CA LYS A 244 0.47 27.58 10.13
C LYS A 244 -0.88 26.94 9.84
N PHE A 245 -1.52 26.43 10.88
CA PHE A 245 -2.83 25.79 10.83
C PHE A 245 -3.89 26.67 11.49
N HIS A 246 -5.06 26.81 10.85
CA HIS A 246 -6.17 27.57 11.38
C HIS A 246 -7.50 26.85 11.12
N TYR A 247 -8.32 26.68 12.16
CA TYR A 247 -9.67 26.16 12.03
C TYR A 247 -10.68 27.30 11.90
N THR A 248 -11.67 27.12 11.04
CA THR A 248 -12.83 28.01 10.87
C THR A 248 -14.12 27.20 10.91
N TRP A 249 -15.21 27.78 11.40
CA TRP A 249 -16.51 27.11 11.41
C TRP A 249 -17.21 27.21 10.05
N ILE A 250 -17.71 26.08 9.55
CA ILE A 250 -18.53 25.98 8.36
C ILE A 250 -20.00 26.09 8.77
N LYS A 251 -20.58 27.29 8.56
CA LYS A 251 -22.00 27.54 8.86
C LYS A 251 -22.96 26.76 7.96
N ASN A 252 -22.58 26.56 6.70
CA ASN A 252 -23.38 25.86 5.71
C ASN A 252 -22.46 25.17 4.70
N LEU A 253 -22.42 23.84 4.74
CA LEU A 253 -21.57 23.03 3.88
C LEU A 253 -22.00 23.12 2.41
N ASN A 254 -23.31 23.13 2.13
CA ASN A 254 -23.86 23.23 0.78
C ASN A 254 -23.42 24.54 0.10
N ARG A 255 -23.40 25.66 0.84
CA ARG A 255 -22.90 26.95 0.34
C ARG A 255 -21.40 26.94 0.07
N LEU A 256 -20.61 26.27 0.91
CA LEU A 256 -19.16 26.13 0.69
C LEU A 256 -18.84 25.32 -0.57
N LEU A 257 -19.70 24.36 -0.92
CA LEU A 257 -19.53 23.46 -2.06
C LEU A 257 -20.28 23.94 -3.33
N TYR A 258 -20.93 25.10 -3.27
CA TYR A 258 -21.75 25.63 -4.36
C TYR A 258 -21.00 25.77 -5.69
N ASP A 259 -19.77 26.30 -5.64
CA ASP A 259 -18.93 26.53 -6.83
C ASP A 259 -18.39 25.25 -7.48
N GLN A 260 -18.68 24.07 -6.91
CA GLN A 260 -18.26 22.79 -7.48
C GLN A 260 -19.15 22.31 -8.64
N ASN A 261 -20.29 22.95 -8.90
CA ASN A 261 -21.11 22.68 -10.08
C ASN A 261 -20.90 23.76 -11.16
N LYS A 262 -21.02 23.38 -12.43
CA LYS A 262 -20.99 24.35 -13.54
C LYS A 262 -22.30 25.14 -13.68
N HIS A 263 -23.39 24.61 -13.11
CA HIS A 263 -24.76 25.06 -13.33
C HIS A 263 -25.31 25.98 -12.23
N ARG A 264 -24.56 26.22 -11.15
CA ARG A 264 -24.91 27.09 -10.01
C ARG A 264 -26.29 26.79 -9.38
N GLU A 265 -26.73 25.53 -9.41
CA GLU A 265 -27.96 25.09 -8.73
C GLU A 265 -27.68 24.71 -7.27
N GLN A 266 -28.66 24.87 -6.38
CA GLN A 266 -28.57 24.40 -5.00
C GLN A 266 -28.50 22.86 -4.98
N LYS A 267 -27.54 22.31 -4.24
CA LYS A 267 -27.36 20.87 -4.04
C LYS A 267 -27.25 20.54 -2.55
N HIS A 268 -27.63 19.32 -2.19
CA HIS A 268 -27.50 18.75 -0.84
C HIS A 268 -26.30 17.80 -0.82
N PHE A 269 -25.28 18.11 -0.03
CA PHE A 269 -24.03 17.35 -0.01
C PHE A 269 -23.94 16.40 1.18
N CYS A 270 -23.49 15.17 0.94
CA CYS A 270 -23.14 14.24 2.01
C CYS A 270 -21.81 14.64 2.65
N GLU A 271 -21.78 14.80 3.98
CA GLU A 271 -20.59 15.20 4.74
C GLU A 271 -19.43 14.21 4.60
N ARG A 272 -19.74 12.93 4.36
CA ARG A 272 -18.74 11.86 4.29
C ARG A 272 -18.12 11.70 2.89
N CYS A 273 -18.92 11.65 1.83
CA CYS A 273 -18.42 11.43 0.47
C CYS A 273 -18.30 12.72 -0.37
N LEU A 274 -18.85 13.83 0.12
CA LEU A 274 -18.96 15.11 -0.59
C LEU A 274 -19.70 15.01 -1.94
N HIS A 275 -20.52 13.96 -2.15
CA HIS A 275 -21.40 13.85 -3.31
C HIS A 275 -22.60 14.78 -3.14
N GLY A 276 -22.98 15.47 -4.22
CA GLY A 276 -24.03 16.50 -4.21
C GLY A 276 -25.29 16.05 -4.95
N TYR A 277 -26.37 15.90 -4.21
CA TYR A 277 -27.70 15.50 -4.66
C TYR A 277 -28.56 16.70 -5.03
N LYS A 278 -29.46 16.53 -6.01
CA LYS A 278 -30.39 17.59 -6.43
C LYS A 278 -31.52 17.82 -5.42
N ARG A 279 -31.91 16.78 -4.67
CA ARG A 279 -32.98 16.81 -3.67
C ARG A 279 -32.47 16.27 -2.34
N GLU A 280 -33.10 16.70 -1.24
CA GLU A 280 -32.72 16.32 0.13
C GLU A 280 -33.07 14.87 0.47
N ASP A 281 -34.21 14.38 0.01
CA ASP A 281 -34.65 13.00 0.21
C ASP A 281 -33.68 11.97 -0.41
N LEU A 282 -33.06 12.30 -1.56
CA LEU A 282 -32.01 11.48 -2.16
C LEU A 282 -30.75 11.40 -1.27
N LEU A 283 -30.40 12.52 -0.60
CA LEU A 283 -29.30 12.53 0.36
C LEU A 283 -29.64 11.68 1.59
N GLU A 284 -30.87 11.77 2.11
CA GLU A 284 -31.31 10.96 3.25
C GLU A 284 -31.31 9.47 2.91
N ALA A 285 -31.76 9.08 1.72
CA ALA A 285 -31.68 7.70 1.23
C ALA A 285 -30.22 7.21 1.10
N HIS A 286 -29.29 8.10 0.74
CA HIS A 286 -27.87 7.80 0.58
C HIS A 286 -27.11 7.61 1.91
N ARG A 287 -27.48 8.34 2.97
CA ARG A 287 -26.73 8.38 4.24
C ARG A 287 -26.48 6.99 4.85
N PRO A 288 -27.45 6.07 4.95
CA PRO A 288 -27.24 4.72 5.48
C PRO A 288 -26.28 3.87 4.65
N GLU A 289 -26.23 4.10 3.33
CA GLU A 289 -25.37 3.36 2.41
C GLU A 289 -23.92 3.90 2.42
N CYS A 290 -23.75 5.18 2.71
CA CYS A 290 -22.46 5.87 2.66
C CYS A 290 -21.61 5.66 3.93
N ASN A 291 -20.92 4.52 3.99
CA ASN A 291 -20.03 4.17 5.11
C ASN A 291 -18.57 4.65 4.95
N GLY A 292 -18.21 5.19 3.78
CA GLY A 292 -16.82 5.54 3.44
C GLY A 292 -15.92 4.30 3.27
N ILE A 293 -14.60 4.47 3.28
CA ILE A 293 -13.64 3.36 3.18
C ILE A 293 -12.97 3.13 4.52
N GLY A 294 -13.21 1.97 5.15
CA GLY A 294 -12.70 1.67 6.48
C GLY A 294 -13.06 2.78 7.48
N GLN A 295 -14.30 3.31 7.36
CA GLN A 295 -14.80 4.45 8.13
C GLN A 295 -14.07 5.79 7.88
N THR A 296 -13.24 5.90 6.84
CA THR A 296 -12.66 7.17 6.39
C THR A 296 -13.56 7.79 5.32
N ALA A 297 -13.85 9.08 5.48
CA ALA A 297 -14.48 9.91 4.46
C ALA A 297 -13.56 10.09 3.25
N VAL A 298 -14.07 9.81 2.05
CA VAL A 298 -13.32 9.94 0.80
C VAL A 298 -14.20 10.65 -0.20
N ARG A 299 -13.68 11.71 -0.83
CA ARG A 299 -14.34 12.35 -1.95
C ARG A 299 -14.39 11.38 -3.13
N VAL A 300 -15.59 11.06 -3.59
CA VAL A 300 -15.78 10.21 -4.77
C VAL A 300 -16.05 11.07 -5.99
N GLU A 301 -15.24 10.90 -7.04
CA GLU A 301 -15.49 11.50 -8.34
C GLU A 301 -15.93 10.40 -9.30
N MET A 302 -17.21 10.42 -9.67
CA MET A 302 -17.74 9.52 -10.70
C MET A 302 -17.15 9.89 -12.07
N PRO A 303 -16.97 8.90 -12.97
CA PRO A 303 -16.56 9.17 -14.34
C PRO A 303 -17.61 10.03 -15.06
N GLN A 304 -17.18 10.64 -16.16
CA GLN A 304 -18.12 11.28 -17.08
C GLN A 304 -18.78 10.21 -17.95
N GLU A 305 -19.94 10.54 -18.52
CA GLU A 305 -20.57 9.71 -19.54
C GLU A 305 -19.57 9.35 -20.64
N GLY A 306 -19.56 8.08 -21.00
CA GLY A 306 -18.64 7.55 -21.98
C GLY A 306 -18.53 6.03 -21.89
N LYS A 307 -17.79 5.49 -22.84
CA LYS A 307 -17.49 4.07 -22.94
C LYS A 307 -16.01 3.83 -22.67
N LEU A 308 -15.72 2.77 -21.93
CA LEU A 308 -14.38 2.22 -21.80
C LEU A 308 -14.10 1.33 -23.00
N THR A 309 -13.06 1.70 -23.74
CA THR A 309 -12.53 0.97 -24.90
C THR A 309 -11.00 0.95 -24.82
N PHE A 310 -10.37 0.08 -25.60
CA PHE A 310 -8.91 0.12 -25.75
C PHE A 310 -8.48 1.42 -26.43
N GLN A 311 -7.66 2.23 -25.76
CA GLN A 311 -7.16 3.52 -26.28
C GLN A 311 -5.63 3.58 -26.34
N ASN A 312 -4.93 2.63 -25.70
CA ASN A 312 -3.49 2.68 -25.45
C ASN A 312 -2.66 2.13 -26.63
N HIS A 313 -2.99 2.55 -27.85
CA HIS A 313 -2.34 2.03 -29.07
C HIS A 313 -0.83 2.28 -29.10
N HIS A 314 -0.33 3.35 -28.46
CA HIS A 314 1.10 3.63 -28.36
C HIS A 314 1.89 2.58 -27.56
N LYS A 315 1.24 1.86 -26.63
CA LYS A 315 1.89 0.81 -25.82
C LYS A 315 2.13 -0.49 -26.60
N GLN A 316 1.59 -0.56 -27.82
CA GLN A 316 1.89 -1.64 -28.77
C GLN A 316 3.30 -1.52 -29.32
N LEU A 317 3.90 -0.33 -29.25
CA LEU A 317 5.29 -0.15 -29.63
C LEU A 317 6.21 -0.66 -28.54
N PRO A 318 7.23 -1.45 -28.89
CA PRO A 318 8.31 -1.76 -27.96
C PRO A 318 8.92 -0.47 -27.42
N ALA A 319 9.12 -0.41 -26.10
CA ALA A 319 9.89 0.64 -25.46
C ALA A 319 11.25 0.74 -26.16
N PRO A 320 11.63 1.94 -26.65
CA PRO A 320 12.83 2.10 -27.48
C PRO A 320 14.12 1.61 -26.81
N TYR A 321 14.21 1.86 -25.50
CA TYR A 321 15.29 1.47 -24.62
C TYR A 321 14.70 1.01 -23.29
N VAL A 322 15.28 -0.03 -22.70
CA VAL A 322 14.99 -0.53 -21.35
C VAL A 322 16.31 -0.74 -20.64
N ILE A 323 16.39 -0.32 -19.39
CA ILE A 323 17.57 -0.48 -18.53
C ILE A 323 17.22 -1.53 -17.49
N TYR A 324 18.05 -2.57 -17.35
CA TYR A 324 17.93 -3.57 -16.28
C TYR A 324 19.02 -3.30 -15.25
N ALA A 325 18.70 -3.33 -13.97
CA ALA A 325 19.65 -2.98 -12.93
C ALA A 325 19.40 -3.74 -11.63
N ASP A 326 20.45 -3.86 -10.82
CA ASP A 326 20.41 -4.41 -9.47
C ASP A 326 21.47 -3.75 -8.57
N PHE A 327 21.28 -3.87 -7.25
CA PHE A 327 22.23 -3.40 -6.23
C PHE A 327 22.65 -4.52 -5.31
N GLU A 328 23.89 -4.43 -4.83
CA GLU A 328 24.33 -5.14 -3.63
C GLU A 328 24.55 -4.15 -2.49
N ALA A 329 24.34 -4.63 -1.27
CA ALA A 329 24.50 -3.83 -0.06
C ALA A 329 25.33 -4.57 1.00
N LEU A 330 26.16 -3.83 1.70
CA LEU A 330 26.78 -4.28 2.96
C LEU A 330 25.72 -4.31 4.05
N THR A 331 25.74 -5.36 4.88
CA THR A 331 24.84 -5.49 6.03
C THR A 331 25.59 -5.22 7.33
N THR A 332 25.74 -3.95 7.70
CA THR A 332 26.41 -3.56 8.94
C THR A 332 25.51 -3.80 10.15
N LYS A 333 26.04 -4.40 11.21
CA LYS A 333 25.27 -4.68 12.44
C LYS A 333 24.98 -3.37 13.18
N VAL A 334 23.76 -3.23 13.69
CA VAL A 334 23.36 -2.08 14.52
C VAL A 334 23.05 -2.56 15.93
N GLU A 335 23.77 -2.06 16.91
CA GLU A 335 23.45 -2.28 18.33
C GLU A 335 22.30 -1.36 18.75
N GLY A 336 21.21 -1.96 19.23
CA GLY A 336 20.04 -1.24 19.72
C GLY A 336 20.04 -1.13 21.25
N PRO A 337 19.37 -0.12 21.83
CA PRO A 337 19.24 0.02 23.29
C PRO A 337 18.50 -1.18 23.91
N GLU A 338 18.78 -1.47 25.19
CA GLU A 338 18.06 -2.50 25.94
C GLU A 338 16.55 -2.25 25.93
N LEU A 339 15.79 -3.28 25.52
CA LEU A 339 14.35 -3.15 25.27
C LEU A 339 13.55 -3.45 26.54
N ASP A 340 12.53 -2.62 26.80
CA ASP A 340 11.51 -2.88 27.81
C ASP A 340 10.63 -4.08 27.38
N PRO A 341 10.65 -5.22 28.09
CA PRO A 341 9.91 -6.43 27.72
C PRO A 341 8.39 -6.29 27.85
N THR A 342 7.88 -5.15 28.32
CA THR A 342 6.44 -4.89 28.46
C THR A 342 5.83 -4.10 27.30
N LYS A 343 6.63 -3.66 26.33
CA LYS A 343 6.17 -2.92 25.15
C LYS A 343 6.56 -3.64 23.87
N SER A 344 5.66 -3.62 22.88
CA SER A 344 6.01 -4.04 21.52
C SER A 344 7.00 -3.04 20.94
N ASN A 345 8.24 -3.46 20.75
CA ASN A 345 9.31 -2.65 20.17
C ASN A 345 9.78 -3.27 18.85
N THR A 346 10.23 -2.42 17.92
CA THR A 346 10.91 -2.86 16.69
C THR A 346 12.39 -2.57 16.84
N GLN A 347 13.25 -3.60 16.76
CA GLN A 347 14.70 -3.44 16.81
C GLN A 347 15.25 -3.42 15.38
N LYS A 348 16.04 -2.40 15.06
CA LYS A 348 16.86 -2.42 13.84
C LYS A 348 18.08 -3.30 14.12
N THR A 349 18.20 -4.41 13.40
CA THR A 349 19.29 -5.38 13.57
C THR A 349 20.48 -5.09 12.64
N GLN A 350 20.19 -4.60 11.44
CA GLN A 350 21.17 -4.32 10.39
C GLN A 350 20.87 -2.98 9.73
N HIS A 351 21.94 -2.31 9.30
CA HIS A 351 21.92 -1.18 8.39
C HIS A 351 22.43 -1.65 7.04
N HIS A 352 21.67 -1.35 5.99
CA HIS A 352 21.96 -1.79 4.63
C HIS A 352 22.54 -0.61 3.86
N GLU A 353 23.82 -0.69 3.51
CA GLU A 353 24.53 0.33 2.74
C GLU A 353 24.79 -0.18 1.33
N ALA A 354 24.20 0.46 0.31
CA ALA A 354 24.47 0.12 -1.08
C ALA A 354 25.98 0.24 -1.38
N CYS A 355 26.59 -0.84 -1.86
CA CYS A 355 28.02 -0.94 -2.06
C CYS A 355 28.43 -1.24 -3.51
N SER A 356 27.56 -1.90 -4.28
CA SER A 356 27.77 -2.15 -5.71
C SER A 356 26.46 -2.05 -6.49
N TYR A 357 26.55 -1.70 -7.77
CA TYR A 357 25.45 -1.85 -8.72
C TYR A 357 25.95 -2.36 -10.06
N CYS A 358 25.04 -2.98 -10.81
CA CYS A 358 25.22 -3.24 -12.23
C CYS A 358 23.96 -2.78 -12.98
N TYR A 359 24.13 -2.32 -14.23
CA TYR A 359 23.02 -2.16 -15.15
C TYR A 359 23.41 -2.47 -16.59
N VAL A 360 22.43 -2.90 -17.40
CA VAL A 360 22.58 -3.10 -18.84
C VAL A 360 21.48 -2.36 -19.59
N VAL A 361 21.86 -1.66 -20.67
CA VAL A 361 20.93 -0.94 -21.55
C VAL A 361 20.60 -1.81 -22.76
N VAL A 362 19.32 -2.10 -22.95
CA VAL A 362 18.79 -2.93 -24.04
C VAL A 362 17.92 -2.09 -24.95
N ARG A 363 18.25 -2.06 -26.24
CA ARG A 363 17.49 -1.33 -27.27
C ARG A 363 16.43 -2.24 -27.89
N CYS A 364 15.36 -1.64 -28.42
CA CYS A 364 14.22 -2.36 -29.01
C CYS A 364 14.55 -3.33 -30.17
N ASP A 365 15.74 -3.26 -30.76
CA ASP A 365 16.23 -4.19 -31.78
C ASP A 365 17.14 -5.30 -31.23
N GLY A 366 17.25 -5.44 -29.90
CA GLY A 366 18.07 -6.44 -29.23
C GLY A 366 19.56 -6.10 -29.15
N LYS A 367 19.96 -4.91 -29.61
CA LYS A 367 21.32 -4.40 -29.35
C LYS A 367 21.44 -4.01 -27.88
N THR A 368 22.58 -4.36 -27.31
CA THR A 368 22.89 -4.11 -25.90
C THR A 368 24.22 -3.38 -25.80
N GLU A 369 24.32 -2.46 -24.86
CA GLU A 369 25.59 -1.86 -24.46
C GLU A 369 26.25 -2.73 -23.39
N ALA A 370 27.58 -2.67 -23.27
CA ALA A 370 28.27 -3.44 -22.24
C ALA A 370 27.73 -3.11 -20.85
N PRO A 371 27.53 -4.10 -19.95
CA PRO A 371 27.05 -3.85 -18.61
C PRO A 371 27.92 -2.82 -17.88
N ALA A 372 27.31 -1.75 -17.40
CA ALA A 372 27.97 -0.75 -16.58
C ALA A 372 27.96 -1.22 -15.12
N GLN A 373 29.10 -1.10 -14.46
CA GLN A 373 29.29 -1.62 -13.11
C GLN A 373 30.08 -0.63 -12.26
N TYR A 374 29.75 -0.58 -10.97
CA TYR A 374 30.44 0.26 -10.00
C TYR A 374 30.35 -0.36 -8.61
N ARG A 375 31.48 -0.46 -7.92
CA ARG A 375 31.57 -0.79 -6.48
C ARG A 375 32.27 0.37 -5.77
N GLY A 376 31.66 0.93 -4.73
CA GLY A 376 32.22 2.05 -3.99
C GLY A 376 31.22 2.85 -3.16
N PRO A 377 31.69 3.80 -2.32
CA PRO A 377 30.81 4.57 -1.46
C PRO A 377 29.83 5.44 -2.26
N ASN A 378 28.67 5.77 -1.68
CA ASN A 378 27.60 6.53 -2.35
C ASN A 378 27.05 5.86 -3.63
N THR A 379 27.09 4.53 -3.70
CA THR A 379 26.64 3.70 -4.83
C THR A 379 25.30 4.17 -5.42
N ALA A 380 24.28 4.40 -4.59
CA ALA A 380 22.95 4.82 -5.08
C ALA A 380 22.93 6.22 -5.72
N GLU A 381 23.75 7.17 -5.25
CA GLU A 381 23.87 8.48 -5.88
C GLU A 381 24.63 8.39 -7.20
N HIS A 382 25.74 7.65 -7.21
CA HIS A 382 26.53 7.40 -8.41
C HIS A 382 25.67 6.76 -9.51
N PHE A 383 24.87 5.75 -9.13
CA PHE A 383 23.91 5.09 -10.01
C PHE A 383 22.93 6.07 -10.66
N LEU A 384 22.27 6.92 -9.86
CA LEU A 384 21.30 7.89 -10.39
C LEU A 384 21.96 8.89 -11.36
N ARG A 385 23.19 9.34 -11.06
CA ARG A 385 23.96 10.21 -11.96
C ARG A 385 24.34 9.50 -13.25
N ALA A 386 24.75 8.23 -13.18
CA ALA A 386 25.05 7.40 -14.35
C ALA A 386 23.80 7.23 -15.23
N LEU A 387 22.65 6.89 -14.65
CA LEU A 387 21.40 6.80 -15.42
C LEU A 387 20.97 8.12 -16.06
N GLN A 388 21.28 9.27 -15.46
CA GLN A 388 21.03 10.58 -16.09
C GLN A 388 21.96 10.86 -17.28
N VAL A 389 23.17 10.30 -17.28
CA VAL A 389 24.05 10.33 -18.46
C VAL A 389 23.43 9.48 -19.57
N GLU A 390 22.99 8.26 -19.24
CA GLU A 390 22.28 7.37 -20.17
C GLU A 390 21.01 8.01 -20.74
N GLU A 391 20.18 8.62 -19.89
CA GLU A 391 18.98 9.35 -20.28
C GLU A 391 19.31 10.42 -21.33
N ARG A 392 20.34 11.25 -21.09
CA ARG A 392 20.77 12.29 -22.04
C ARG A 392 21.29 11.70 -23.35
N GLY A 393 22.03 10.59 -23.29
CA GLY A 393 22.51 9.86 -24.47
C GLY A 393 21.34 9.36 -25.31
N ILE A 394 20.41 8.65 -24.70
CA ILE A 394 19.20 8.12 -25.34
C ILE A 394 18.34 9.25 -25.91
N GLN A 395 18.16 10.36 -25.20
CA GLN A 395 17.40 11.51 -25.69
C GLN A 395 18.02 12.13 -26.95
N LYS A 396 19.35 12.19 -27.05
CA LYS A 396 20.04 12.66 -28.27
C LYS A 396 19.78 11.74 -29.46
N VAL A 397 19.76 10.43 -29.24
CA VAL A 397 19.42 9.44 -30.29
C VAL A 397 17.96 9.60 -30.70
N LEU A 398 17.04 9.70 -29.74
CA LEU A 398 15.61 9.91 -30.02
C LEU A 398 15.31 11.23 -30.73
N ALA A 399 16.17 12.25 -30.59
CA ALA A 399 16.02 13.54 -31.24
C ALA A 399 16.35 13.50 -32.74
N LYS A 400 17.00 12.43 -33.21
CA LYS A 400 17.37 12.21 -34.61
C LYS A 400 16.73 10.90 -35.11
N PRO A 401 15.43 10.90 -35.44
CA PRO A 401 14.76 9.74 -36.01
C PRO A 401 15.49 9.23 -37.25
N GLN A 402 15.67 7.91 -37.35
CA GLN A 402 16.24 7.28 -38.54
C GLN A 402 15.27 7.36 -39.71
N ASP A 403 15.79 7.62 -40.91
CA ASP A 403 15.01 7.63 -42.14
C ASP A 403 14.37 6.27 -42.41
N MET A 404 13.18 6.32 -43.03
CA MET A 404 12.40 5.14 -43.35
C MET A 404 13.10 4.27 -44.38
N ARG A 405 13.21 2.97 -44.07
CA ARG A 405 13.76 1.92 -44.92
C ARG A 405 12.66 0.93 -45.26
N MET A 406 12.33 0.85 -46.55
CA MET A 406 11.32 -0.06 -47.10
C MET A 406 11.96 -1.01 -48.11
N THR A 407 11.70 -2.30 -47.95
CA THR A 407 11.97 -3.33 -48.96
C THR A 407 10.88 -3.36 -50.03
N ARG A 408 11.12 -4.03 -51.16
CA ARG A 408 10.09 -4.21 -52.21
C ARG A 408 8.81 -4.86 -51.68
N ALA A 409 8.94 -5.83 -50.77
CA ALA A 409 7.79 -6.47 -50.12
C ALA A 409 7.03 -5.48 -49.22
N ASP A 410 7.71 -4.57 -48.52
CA ASP A 410 7.07 -3.56 -47.67
C ASP A 410 6.21 -2.59 -48.50
N TRP A 411 6.70 -2.20 -49.68
CA TRP A 411 5.94 -1.37 -50.62
C TRP A 411 4.66 -2.07 -51.09
N GLU A 412 4.74 -3.35 -51.42
CA GLU A 412 3.57 -4.14 -51.80
C GLU A 412 2.57 -4.27 -50.65
N ARG A 413 3.07 -4.57 -49.43
CA ARG A 413 2.23 -4.62 -48.22
C ARG A 413 1.53 -3.28 -47.94
N HIS A 414 2.20 -2.16 -48.17
CA HIS A 414 1.59 -0.84 -47.99
C HIS A 414 0.51 -0.56 -49.03
N ARG A 415 0.77 -0.90 -50.29
CA ARG A 415 -0.16 -0.66 -51.41
C ARG A 415 -1.44 -1.49 -51.30
N THR A 416 -1.32 -2.71 -50.79
CA THR A 416 -2.44 -3.65 -50.61
C THR A 416 -3.13 -3.53 -49.26
N ALA A 417 -2.61 -2.71 -48.33
CA ALA A 417 -3.20 -2.53 -47.01
C ALA A 417 -4.57 -1.83 -47.10
N SER A 418 -5.60 -2.48 -46.57
CA SER A 418 -6.95 -1.92 -46.43
C SER A 418 -7.24 -1.39 -45.01
N SER A 419 -6.45 -1.82 -44.02
CA SER A 419 -6.62 -1.47 -42.61
C SER A 419 -5.35 -0.86 -41.99
N CYS A 420 -5.57 -0.02 -40.99
CA CYS A 420 -4.52 0.62 -40.22
C CYS A 420 -3.91 -0.38 -39.24
N HIS A 421 -2.60 -0.63 -39.32
CA HIS A 421 -1.92 -1.60 -38.46
C HIS A 421 -1.86 -1.20 -36.97
N VAL A 422 -2.31 0.02 -36.62
CA VAL A 422 -2.26 0.56 -35.25
C VAL A 422 -3.59 0.38 -34.52
N CYS A 423 -4.71 0.63 -35.20
CA CYS A 423 -6.05 0.59 -34.60
C CYS A 423 -6.97 -0.45 -35.25
N ASP A 424 -6.47 -1.17 -36.26
CA ASP A 424 -7.15 -2.22 -37.01
C ASP A 424 -8.41 -1.77 -37.76
N LYS A 425 -8.68 -0.45 -37.81
CA LYS A 425 -9.80 0.14 -38.57
C LYS A 425 -9.45 0.35 -40.05
N PRO A 426 -10.43 0.38 -40.97
CA PRO A 426 -10.22 0.69 -42.38
C PRO A 426 -9.47 2.01 -42.60
N LEU A 427 -8.58 2.05 -43.60
CA LEU A 427 -7.78 3.25 -43.91
C LEU A 427 -8.59 4.32 -44.66
N GLU A 428 -9.57 3.94 -45.48
CA GLU A 428 -10.48 4.85 -46.20
C GLU A 428 -9.76 6.00 -46.94
N GLY A 429 -8.56 5.75 -47.46
CA GLY A 429 -7.73 6.74 -48.15
C GLY A 429 -6.72 7.50 -47.28
N ASP A 430 -6.84 7.48 -45.94
CA ASP A 430 -5.83 7.99 -45.00
C ASP A 430 -4.78 6.91 -44.71
N SER A 431 -3.88 6.71 -45.67
CA SER A 431 -2.80 5.72 -45.61
C SER A 431 -1.43 6.38 -45.60
N VAL A 432 -0.91 6.64 -44.40
CA VAL A 432 0.48 7.06 -44.19
C VAL A 432 1.38 5.87 -43.83
N LYS A 433 2.68 6.02 -44.06
CA LYS A 433 3.68 5.00 -43.76
C LYS A 433 4.25 5.20 -42.36
N ASP A 434 3.99 4.28 -41.44
CA ASP A 434 4.64 4.26 -40.13
C ASP A 434 5.96 3.49 -40.19
N HIS A 435 6.94 3.94 -39.40
CA HIS A 435 8.23 3.28 -39.29
C HIS A 435 8.83 3.43 -37.89
N CYS A 436 9.78 2.56 -37.58
CA CYS A 436 10.54 2.63 -36.35
C CYS A 436 11.57 3.75 -36.41
N HIS A 437 11.43 4.79 -35.59
CA HIS A 437 12.39 5.89 -35.51
C HIS A 437 13.81 5.49 -35.03
N ILE A 438 13.97 4.28 -34.48
CA ILE A 438 15.27 3.74 -34.04
C ILE A 438 15.99 2.94 -35.14
N THR A 439 15.24 2.14 -35.91
CA THR A 439 15.83 1.22 -36.91
C THR A 439 15.58 1.66 -38.36
N GLY A 440 14.70 2.63 -38.58
CA GLY A 440 14.19 3.03 -39.89
C GLY A 440 13.18 2.04 -40.48
N ARG A 441 13.01 0.85 -39.93
CA ARG A 441 12.18 -0.20 -40.55
C ARG A 441 10.70 0.18 -40.61
N TYR A 442 10.11 0.00 -41.77
CA TYR A 442 8.67 0.14 -41.99
C TYR A 442 7.87 -0.84 -41.14
N ARG A 443 6.76 -0.35 -40.56
CA ARG A 443 5.88 -1.14 -39.68
C ARG A 443 4.55 -1.48 -40.34
N GLY A 444 3.94 -0.51 -41.02
CA GLY A 444 2.65 -0.72 -41.66
C GLY A 444 1.99 0.57 -42.11
N ALA A 445 0.87 0.41 -42.81
CA ALA A 445 -0.01 1.51 -43.18
C ALA A 445 -0.78 1.96 -41.94
N ALA A 446 -0.90 3.27 -41.73
CA ALA A 446 -1.62 3.83 -40.59
C ALA A 446 -2.41 5.07 -41.00
N HIS A 447 -3.44 5.40 -40.22
CA HIS A 447 -4.03 6.74 -40.26
C HIS A 447 -3.00 7.78 -39.85
N SER A 448 -3.06 8.98 -40.44
CA SER A 448 -2.20 10.11 -40.06
C SER A 448 -2.25 10.38 -38.55
N ALA A 449 -3.45 10.37 -37.97
CA ALA A 449 -3.65 10.55 -36.54
C ALA A 449 -3.07 9.40 -35.68
N CYS A 450 -3.14 8.16 -36.17
CA CYS A 450 -2.57 6.99 -35.49
C CYS A 450 -1.03 7.06 -35.51
N ASN A 451 -0.45 7.40 -36.66
CA ASN A 451 0.98 7.58 -36.85
C ASN A 451 1.55 8.66 -35.90
N LEU A 452 0.85 9.80 -35.75
CA LEU A 452 1.26 10.85 -34.81
C LEU A 452 1.29 10.40 -33.35
N LYS A 453 0.40 9.49 -32.93
CA LYS A 453 0.40 8.91 -31.58
C LYS A 453 1.58 7.96 -31.33
N LEU A 454 2.15 7.42 -32.40
CA LEU A 454 3.31 6.52 -32.36
C LEU A 454 4.65 7.28 -32.41
N ARG A 455 4.61 8.61 -32.58
CA ARG A 455 5.80 9.44 -32.66
C ARG A 455 6.58 9.43 -31.34
N LEU A 456 7.80 8.93 -31.39
CA LEU A 456 8.75 9.07 -30.28
C LEU A 456 9.18 10.53 -30.14
N SER A 457 9.23 11.01 -28.91
CA SER A 457 9.66 12.37 -28.58
C SER A 457 10.65 12.31 -27.42
N PRO A 458 11.85 12.90 -27.55
CA PRO A 458 12.86 12.89 -26.49
C PRO A 458 12.36 13.41 -25.14
N LYS A 459 11.42 14.36 -25.17
CA LYS A 459 10.91 15.02 -23.96
C LYS A 459 9.79 14.25 -23.26
N THR A 460 9.19 13.26 -23.92
CA THR A 460 8.00 12.57 -23.40
C THR A 460 8.13 11.05 -23.39
N THR A 461 8.99 10.48 -24.24
CA THR A 461 9.30 9.06 -24.24
C THR A 461 9.96 8.69 -22.92
N THR A 462 9.36 7.73 -22.21
CA THR A 462 9.88 7.22 -20.95
C THR A 462 10.84 6.08 -21.18
N ILE A 463 11.88 6.00 -20.36
CA ILE A 463 12.89 4.94 -20.37
C ILE A 463 12.64 4.07 -19.12
N PRO A 464 12.11 2.85 -19.29
CA PRO A 464 11.88 1.94 -18.17
C PRO A 464 13.21 1.48 -17.57
N VAL A 465 13.33 1.57 -16.25
CA VAL A 465 14.43 1.03 -15.45
C VAL A 465 13.85 -0.10 -14.61
N VAL A 466 14.24 -1.34 -14.91
CA VAL A 466 13.66 -2.56 -14.38
C VAL A 466 14.57 -3.14 -13.31
N PHE A 467 13.99 -3.34 -12.14
CA PHE A 467 14.59 -4.05 -11.02
C PHE A 467 13.73 -5.26 -10.67
N HIS A 468 14.29 -6.27 -9.99
CA HIS A 468 13.50 -7.35 -9.44
C HIS A 468 13.24 -7.11 -7.95
N ASN A 469 11.98 -7.01 -7.54
CA ASN A 469 11.56 -6.73 -6.16
C ASN A 469 11.92 -5.33 -5.63
N LEU A 470 12.06 -4.35 -6.55
CA LEU A 470 12.30 -2.92 -6.29
C LEU A 470 11.46 -2.36 -5.14
N ARG A 471 10.16 -2.67 -5.15
CA ARG A 471 9.16 -2.06 -4.27
C ARG A 471 9.43 -2.32 -2.79
N ARG A 472 10.18 -3.38 -2.44
CA ARG A 472 10.40 -3.78 -1.05
C ARG A 472 11.78 -3.41 -0.51
N TYR A 473 12.77 -3.26 -1.39
CA TYR A 473 14.16 -3.14 -0.97
C TYR A 473 14.84 -1.92 -1.62
N ASP A 474 15.25 -2.02 -2.89
CA ASP A 474 16.10 -1.02 -3.56
C ASP A 474 15.45 0.36 -3.65
N SER A 475 14.12 0.42 -3.70
CA SER A 475 13.40 1.69 -3.70
C SER A 475 13.70 2.54 -2.46
N HIS A 476 13.99 1.93 -1.30
CA HIS A 476 14.36 2.69 -0.10
C HIS A 476 15.73 3.36 -0.26
N LEU A 477 16.72 2.63 -0.79
CA LEU A 477 18.07 3.15 -1.07
C LEU A 477 18.04 4.25 -2.13
N LEU A 478 17.30 4.01 -3.22
CA LEU A 478 17.13 4.98 -4.31
C LEU A 478 16.39 6.24 -3.86
N MET A 479 15.32 6.12 -3.06
CA MET A 479 14.55 7.27 -2.60
C MET A 479 15.36 8.20 -1.70
N GLN A 480 16.28 7.67 -0.90
CA GLN A 480 17.23 8.49 -0.12
C GLN A 480 18.18 9.25 -1.05
N ALA A 481 18.73 8.57 -2.06
CA ALA A 481 19.66 9.17 -3.03
C ALA A 481 18.98 10.19 -3.97
N ILE A 482 17.70 10.00 -4.32
CA ILE A 482 16.92 10.93 -5.17
C ILE A 482 16.89 12.35 -4.60
N SER A 483 16.96 12.51 -3.28
CA SER A 483 17.01 13.82 -2.64
C SER A 483 18.29 14.60 -2.96
N LYS A 484 19.37 13.91 -3.33
CA LYS A 484 20.71 14.46 -3.59
C LYS A 484 20.96 14.80 -5.07
N VAL A 485 20.17 14.25 -6.00
CA VAL A 485 20.32 14.50 -7.45
C VAL A 485 19.28 15.49 -7.96
N GLU A 486 19.59 16.25 -9.01
CA GLU A 486 18.62 17.16 -9.65
C GLU A 486 17.64 16.39 -10.56
N GLY A 487 16.44 16.91 -10.75
CA GLY A 487 15.47 16.32 -11.69
C GLY A 487 14.04 16.33 -11.18
N ARG A 488 13.09 16.23 -12.13
CA ARG A 488 11.66 16.14 -11.81
C ARG A 488 11.36 14.76 -11.24
N VAL A 489 10.90 14.71 -9.99
CA VAL A 489 10.51 13.47 -9.33
C VAL A 489 8.99 13.31 -9.36
N SER A 490 8.52 12.10 -9.65
CA SER A 490 7.12 11.71 -9.47
C SER A 490 7.04 10.27 -8.95
N CYS A 491 5.97 9.94 -8.23
CA CYS A 491 5.79 8.59 -7.69
C CYS A 491 4.33 8.15 -7.71
N ILE A 492 4.12 6.85 -7.81
CA ILE A 492 2.85 6.16 -7.64
C ILE A 492 2.96 5.33 -6.35
N PRO A 493 2.52 5.87 -5.21
CA PRO A 493 2.67 5.24 -3.90
C PRO A 493 1.53 4.25 -3.61
N ASN A 494 1.85 3.19 -2.87
CA ASN A 494 0.82 2.38 -2.19
C ASN A 494 0.61 2.85 -0.76
N ASN A 495 1.69 3.19 -0.09
CA ASN A 495 1.70 3.86 1.20
C ASN A 495 2.96 4.74 1.28
N THR A 496 3.30 5.24 2.47
CA THR A 496 4.48 6.08 2.68
C THR A 496 5.81 5.33 2.55
N GLU A 497 5.80 4.00 2.57
CA GLU A 497 7.00 3.15 2.52
C GLU A 497 7.18 2.45 1.17
N LYS A 498 6.09 2.01 0.55
CA LYS A 498 6.07 1.16 -0.64
C LYS A 498 5.52 1.92 -1.83
N TYR A 499 6.30 1.99 -2.91
CA TYR A 499 5.92 2.62 -4.18
C TYR A 499 5.67 1.56 -5.25
N ILE A 500 4.60 1.69 -6.02
CA ILE A 500 4.39 0.89 -7.24
C ILE A 500 5.47 1.23 -8.26
N SER A 501 5.75 2.52 -8.43
CA SER A 501 6.73 3.06 -9.37
C SER A 501 7.08 4.48 -8.97
N PHE A 502 8.26 4.93 -9.38
CA PHE A 502 8.67 6.33 -9.31
C PHE A 502 9.47 6.70 -10.56
N SER A 503 9.67 8.00 -10.78
CA SER A 503 10.39 8.50 -11.94
C SER A 503 11.28 9.67 -11.57
N LEU A 504 12.43 9.75 -12.22
CA LEU A 504 13.38 10.85 -12.17
C LEU A 504 13.62 11.30 -13.61
N GLY A 505 13.05 12.45 -14.00
CA GLY A 505 13.03 12.84 -15.41
C GLY A 505 12.19 11.86 -16.24
N GLN A 506 12.77 11.33 -17.33
CA GLN A 506 12.17 10.33 -18.21
C GLN A 506 12.45 8.88 -17.75
N LEU A 507 13.34 8.68 -16.78
CA LEU A 507 13.62 7.37 -16.19
C LEU A 507 12.45 6.95 -15.32
N ARG A 508 11.82 5.82 -15.66
CA ARG A 508 10.69 5.26 -14.92
C ARG A 508 11.09 3.93 -14.31
N PHE A 509 11.18 3.89 -12.99
CA PHE A 509 11.53 2.70 -12.25
C PHE A 509 10.31 1.77 -12.11
N ILE A 510 10.44 0.54 -12.60
CA ILE A 510 9.40 -0.50 -12.54
C ILE A 510 9.95 -1.77 -11.91
N ASP A 511 9.05 -2.51 -11.27
CA ASP A 511 9.38 -3.74 -10.55
C ASP A 511 8.92 -4.94 -11.36
N SER A 512 9.86 -5.75 -11.86
CA SER A 512 9.55 -6.96 -12.61
C SER A 512 8.75 -7.97 -11.78
N ALA A 513 8.89 -7.97 -10.45
CA ALA A 513 8.12 -8.84 -9.55
C ALA A 513 6.64 -8.44 -9.45
N GLN A 514 6.26 -7.24 -9.94
CA GLN A 514 4.83 -6.86 -10.11
C GLN A 514 4.23 -7.38 -11.43
N PHE A 515 5.06 -7.95 -12.30
CA PHE A 515 4.64 -8.63 -13.51
C PHE A 515 4.74 -10.16 -13.36
N LEU A 516 5.87 -10.62 -12.88
CA LEU A 516 6.23 -12.02 -12.74
C LEU A 516 6.26 -12.38 -11.24
N LEU A 517 5.18 -12.97 -10.73
CA LEU A 517 4.96 -13.21 -9.29
C LEU A 517 5.79 -14.38 -8.71
N ALA A 518 7.07 -14.46 -9.04
CA ALA A 518 8.02 -15.45 -8.52
C ALA A 518 9.40 -14.79 -8.34
N PRO A 519 10.24 -15.28 -7.40
CA PRO A 519 11.60 -14.81 -7.29
C PRO A 519 12.43 -15.20 -8.53
N LEU A 520 13.48 -14.42 -8.80
CA LEU A 520 14.27 -14.52 -10.03
C LEU A 520 14.85 -15.93 -10.25
N ASP A 521 15.26 -16.62 -9.19
CA ASP A 521 15.74 -18.01 -9.23
C ASP A 521 14.74 -18.96 -9.92
N LYS A 522 13.46 -18.88 -9.55
CA LYS A 522 12.39 -19.68 -10.13
C LYS A 522 12.07 -19.25 -11.55
N LEU A 523 12.17 -17.95 -11.84
CA LEU A 523 11.92 -17.44 -13.19
C LEU A 523 13.00 -17.91 -14.17
N VAL A 524 14.27 -17.90 -13.75
CA VAL A 524 15.39 -18.43 -14.52
C VAL A 524 15.19 -19.93 -14.78
N ALA A 525 14.91 -20.71 -13.73
CA ALA A 525 14.67 -22.15 -13.86
C ALA A 525 13.42 -22.51 -14.70
N ALA A 526 12.44 -21.60 -14.79
CA ALA A 526 11.22 -21.80 -15.57
C ALA A 526 11.39 -21.49 -17.07
N ASN A 527 12.52 -20.91 -17.48
CA ASN A 527 12.85 -20.58 -18.87
C ASN A 527 13.76 -21.63 -19.51
N LYS A 528 13.84 -21.62 -20.85
CA LYS A 528 14.72 -22.51 -21.60
C LYS A 528 16.09 -21.85 -21.84
N PRO A 529 17.18 -22.63 -22.02
CA PRO A 529 18.52 -22.09 -22.25
C PRO A 529 18.61 -21.06 -23.39
N GLU A 530 17.80 -21.21 -24.45
CA GLU A 530 17.82 -20.32 -25.62
C GLU A 530 17.28 -18.91 -25.32
N ALA A 531 16.62 -18.73 -24.16
CA ALA A 531 16.15 -17.44 -23.68
C ALA A 531 17.29 -16.55 -23.16
N PHE A 532 18.45 -17.12 -22.80
CA PHE A 532 19.55 -16.39 -22.14
C PHE A 532 20.57 -15.78 -23.12
N GLN A 533 20.07 -15.03 -24.11
CA GLN A 533 20.88 -14.49 -25.22
C GLN A 533 21.78 -13.34 -24.78
N ILE A 534 21.32 -12.52 -23.83
CA ILE A 534 22.08 -11.39 -23.30
C ILE A 534 23.18 -11.92 -22.38
N THR A 535 22.88 -12.86 -21.48
CA THR A 535 23.88 -13.50 -20.65
C THR A 535 24.96 -14.17 -21.50
N ALA A 536 24.59 -14.99 -22.49
CA ALA A 536 25.54 -15.67 -23.36
C ALA A 536 26.42 -14.71 -24.20
N ARG A 537 25.97 -13.48 -24.45
CA ARG A 537 26.73 -12.46 -25.18
C ARG A 537 27.90 -11.91 -24.35
N TYR A 538 27.70 -11.75 -23.04
CA TYR A 538 28.69 -11.14 -22.15
C TYR A 538 29.47 -12.17 -21.33
N GLU A 539 28.92 -13.37 -21.17
CA GLU A 539 29.52 -14.49 -20.44
C GLU A 539 29.49 -15.74 -21.31
N PRO A 540 30.53 -16.01 -22.11
CA PRO A 540 30.57 -17.18 -23.01
C PRO A 540 30.39 -18.51 -22.26
N ASP A 541 30.95 -18.64 -21.04
CA ASP A 541 30.79 -19.79 -20.14
C ASP A 541 29.52 -19.69 -19.26
N CYS A 542 28.46 -19.07 -19.78
CA CYS A 542 27.22 -18.78 -19.05
C CYS A 542 26.47 -20.01 -18.52
N ALA A 543 26.80 -21.24 -18.93
CA ALA A 543 26.10 -22.44 -18.46
C ALA A 543 26.11 -22.56 -16.93
N LEU A 544 27.19 -22.16 -16.27
CA LEU A 544 27.28 -22.09 -14.81
C LEU A 544 26.44 -20.93 -14.22
N LEU A 545 26.23 -19.87 -15.00
CA LEU A 545 25.52 -18.66 -14.60
C LEU A 545 24.02 -18.68 -14.95
N MET A 546 23.50 -19.72 -15.64
CA MET A 546 22.06 -19.90 -15.94
C MET A 546 21.24 -20.37 -14.71
N ARG A 547 21.67 -19.98 -13.51
CA ARG A 547 20.94 -20.09 -12.25
C ARG A 547 21.33 -18.92 -11.37
N LYS A 548 20.47 -18.56 -10.42
CA LYS A 548 20.82 -17.54 -9.43
C LYS A 548 22.05 -18.02 -8.62
N GLY A 549 23.04 -17.14 -8.52
CA GLY A 549 24.27 -17.39 -7.78
C GLY A 549 24.04 -17.47 -6.27
N LEU A 550 25.10 -17.76 -5.53
CA LEU A 550 25.08 -17.81 -4.06
C LEU A 550 25.92 -16.68 -3.51
N TYR A 551 25.38 -15.94 -2.55
CA TYR A 551 26.04 -14.75 -2.01
C TYR A 551 25.98 -14.74 -0.48
N PRO A 552 27.13 -14.54 0.21
CA PRO A 552 27.19 -14.60 1.67
C PRO A 552 26.80 -13.25 2.28
N TYR A 553 25.52 -12.87 2.15
CA TYR A 553 25.01 -11.55 2.56
C TYR A 553 25.41 -11.13 3.97
N GLU A 554 25.31 -12.05 4.94
CA GLU A 554 25.60 -11.79 6.36
C GLU A 554 27.10 -11.63 6.66
N TYR A 555 27.95 -12.20 5.81
CA TYR A 555 29.41 -12.10 5.90
C TYR A 555 29.92 -10.77 5.31
N MET A 556 29.21 -10.24 4.31
CA MET A 556 29.54 -8.97 3.66
C MET A 556 29.09 -7.78 4.51
N ASP A 557 29.75 -7.60 5.67
CA ASP A 557 29.41 -6.58 6.67
C ASP A 557 30.37 -5.38 6.70
N SER A 558 31.45 -5.39 5.91
CA SER A 558 32.40 -4.27 5.83
C SER A 558 33.08 -4.16 4.45
N TRP A 559 33.74 -3.03 4.19
CA TRP A 559 34.43 -2.78 2.92
C TRP A 559 35.70 -3.63 2.77
N GLU A 560 36.35 -3.96 3.88
CA GLU A 560 37.58 -4.77 3.91
C GLU A 560 37.33 -6.20 3.39
N ARG A 561 36.09 -6.71 3.54
CA ARG A 561 35.70 -8.02 3.03
C ARG A 561 35.93 -8.17 1.53
N PHE A 562 35.80 -7.10 0.75
CA PHE A 562 35.99 -7.17 -0.70
C PHE A 562 37.44 -7.49 -1.11
N GLU A 563 38.42 -7.23 -0.24
CA GLU A 563 39.84 -7.48 -0.51
C GLU A 563 40.25 -8.92 -0.16
N GLU A 564 39.39 -9.71 0.48
CA GLU A 564 39.68 -11.10 0.83
C GLU A 564 39.82 -11.96 -0.42
N THR A 565 40.92 -12.71 -0.50
CA THR A 565 41.34 -13.46 -1.69
C THR A 565 40.83 -14.89 -1.74
N GLN A 566 39.92 -15.27 -0.84
CA GLN A 566 39.36 -16.61 -0.74
C GLN A 566 37.84 -16.54 -0.56
N LEU A 567 37.14 -17.57 -1.05
CA LEU A 567 35.72 -17.73 -0.79
C LEU A 567 35.50 -18.05 0.70
N PRO A 568 34.53 -17.41 1.39
CA PRO A 568 34.22 -17.72 2.78
C PRO A 568 33.87 -19.19 2.98
N PRO A 569 34.08 -19.73 4.19
CA PRO A 569 33.67 -21.09 4.49
C PRO A 569 32.13 -21.22 4.46
N LYS A 570 31.64 -22.45 4.28
CA LYS A 570 30.21 -22.72 4.03
C LYS A 570 29.28 -22.16 5.11
N GLU A 571 29.74 -22.12 6.36
CA GLU A 571 28.97 -21.67 7.51
C GLU A 571 28.60 -20.18 7.39
N ASP A 572 29.43 -19.39 6.73
CA ASP A 572 29.26 -17.94 6.54
C ASP A 572 28.24 -17.58 5.46
N PHE A 573 27.74 -18.57 4.72
CA PHE A 573 26.59 -18.43 3.81
C PHE A 573 25.24 -18.59 4.51
N TYR A 574 25.20 -18.72 5.84
CA TYR A 574 23.94 -18.79 6.60
C TYR A 574 23.10 -17.52 6.43
N SER A 575 21.82 -17.69 6.13
CA SER A 575 20.88 -16.58 5.98
C SER A 575 19.92 -16.49 7.17
N LYS A 576 20.00 -15.42 7.96
CA LYS A 576 19.02 -15.15 9.04
C LYS A 576 17.60 -14.93 8.52
N LEU A 577 17.46 -14.43 7.30
CA LEU A 577 16.17 -14.17 6.66
C LEU A 577 15.40 -15.48 6.39
N THR A 578 16.11 -16.53 5.98
CA THR A 578 15.51 -17.85 5.70
C THR A 578 15.65 -18.83 6.87
N GLY A 579 16.57 -18.56 7.80
CA GLY A 579 16.89 -19.44 8.92
C GLY A 579 17.61 -20.72 8.48
N ALA A 580 18.31 -20.68 7.34
CA ALA A 580 18.90 -21.86 6.70
C ALA A 580 20.33 -21.59 6.21
N SER A 581 21.17 -22.62 6.28
CA SER A 581 22.47 -22.70 5.59
C SER A 581 22.29 -23.24 4.17
N ILE A 582 23.26 -22.99 3.31
CA ILE A 582 23.30 -23.55 1.96
C ILE A 582 23.64 -25.06 1.96
N SER A 583 23.28 -25.77 0.89
CA SER A 583 23.62 -27.19 0.70
C SER A 583 25.10 -27.38 0.33
N ASP A 584 25.63 -28.60 0.47
CA ASP A 584 27.00 -28.92 0.02
C ASP A 584 27.13 -28.73 -1.50
N SER A 585 26.13 -29.16 -2.27
CA SER A 585 26.10 -28.99 -3.73
C SER A 585 26.09 -27.52 -4.15
N ASP A 586 25.42 -26.66 -3.37
CA ASP A 586 25.41 -25.22 -3.61
C ASP A 586 26.79 -24.61 -3.35
N TYR A 587 27.41 -24.96 -2.22
CA TYR A 587 28.76 -24.48 -1.93
C TYR A 587 29.79 -24.94 -2.98
N THR A 588 29.75 -26.21 -3.39
CA THR A 588 30.58 -26.72 -4.48
C THR A 588 30.35 -25.96 -5.79
N HIS A 589 29.12 -25.53 -6.06
CA HIS A 589 28.83 -24.70 -7.22
C HIS A 589 29.47 -23.31 -7.10
N ALA A 590 29.38 -22.65 -5.94
CA ALA A 590 30.04 -21.37 -5.69
C ALA A 590 31.57 -21.45 -5.87
N GLN A 591 32.20 -22.53 -5.39
CA GLN A 591 33.62 -22.81 -5.59
C GLN A 591 33.97 -22.93 -7.09
N ARG A 592 33.17 -23.68 -7.86
CA ARG A 592 33.37 -23.80 -9.31
C ARG A 592 33.23 -22.46 -10.03
N VAL A 593 32.26 -21.62 -9.62
CA VAL A 593 32.08 -20.28 -10.19
C VAL A 593 33.31 -19.42 -9.88
N TRP A 594 33.78 -19.42 -8.64
CA TRP A 594 34.99 -18.70 -8.23
C TRP A 594 36.21 -19.09 -9.08
N GLU A 595 36.44 -20.39 -9.27
CA GLU A 595 37.56 -20.93 -10.05
C GLU A 595 37.42 -20.65 -11.55
N THR A 596 36.25 -20.94 -12.13
CA THR A 596 36.03 -20.85 -13.60
C THR A 596 36.14 -19.41 -14.09
N PHE A 597 35.64 -18.44 -13.31
CA PHE A 597 35.66 -17.03 -13.67
C PHE A 597 36.87 -16.29 -13.09
N GLY A 598 37.83 -17.00 -12.49
CA GLY A 598 39.11 -16.45 -12.03
C GLY A 598 38.96 -15.34 -10.99
N CYS A 599 38.02 -15.47 -10.05
CA CYS A 599 37.81 -14.47 -9.00
C CYS A 599 39.06 -14.37 -8.12
N GLN A 600 39.69 -13.19 -8.07
CA GLN A 600 40.90 -12.96 -7.27
C GLN A 600 40.58 -12.58 -5.83
N ASN A 601 39.43 -11.93 -5.63
CA ASN A 601 38.93 -11.51 -4.33
C ASN A 601 37.40 -11.49 -4.29
N LEU A 602 36.83 -11.34 -3.09
CA LEU A 602 35.39 -11.25 -2.90
C LEU A 602 34.77 -10.07 -3.63
N GLY A 603 35.52 -9.00 -3.86
CA GLY A 603 35.12 -7.92 -4.75
C GLY A 603 34.77 -8.41 -6.15
N ASN A 604 35.68 -9.13 -6.82
CA ASN A 604 35.42 -9.67 -8.15
C ASN A 604 34.23 -10.64 -8.15
N TYR A 605 34.09 -11.43 -7.09
CA TYR A 605 32.94 -12.34 -6.93
C TYR A 605 31.62 -11.58 -6.78
N THR A 606 31.58 -10.50 -5.98
CA THR A 606 30.42 -9.60 -5.86
C THR A 606 30.07 -8.96 -7.20
N ASP A 607 31.07 -8.52 -7.95
CA ASP A 607 30.85 -7.90 -9.25
C ASP A 607 30.25 -8.90 -10.24
N LEU A 608 30.80 -10.12 -10.29
CA LEU A 608 30.26 -11.20 -11.11
C LEU A 608 28.83 -11.57 -10.70
N TYR A 609 28.56 -11.65 -9.39
CA TYR A 609 27.24 -11.97 -8.85
C TYR A 609 26.19 -10.94 -9.27
N CYS A 610 26.45 -9.65 -9.00
CA CYS A 610 25.54 -8.56 -9.34
C CYS A 610 25.32 -8.45 -10.86
N ARG A 611 26.40 -8.62 -11.65
CA ARG A 611 26.31 -8.63 -13.11
C ARG A 611 25.46 -9.78 -13.63
N THR A 612 25.64 -10.98 -13.06
CA THR A 612 24.87 -12.17 -13.45
C THR A 612 23.38 -11.99 -13.16
N ASP A 613 23.02 -11.49 -11.98
CA ASP A 613 21.62 -11.23 -11.62
C ASP A 613 20.96 -10.22 -12.57
N VAL A 614 21.67 -9.16 -12.98
CA VAL A 614 21.20 -8.18 -13.97
C VAL A 614 21.01 -8.78 -15.36
N LEU A 615 21.97 -9.59 -15.83
CA LEU A 615 21.89 -10.24 -17.14
C LEU A 615 20.74 -11.25 -17.20
N LEU A 616 20.58 -12.08 -16.15
CA LEU A 616 19.46 -13.01 -16.02
C LEU A 616 18.12 -12.29 -15.97
N LEU A 617 18.03 -11.18 -15.22
CA LEU A 617 16.83 -10.35 -15.19
C LEU A 617 16.50 -9.79 -16.58
N ALA A 618 17.50 -9.30 -17.30
CA ALA A 618 17.33 -8.79 -18.66
C ALA A 618 16.79 -9.87 -19.59
N ASP A 619 17.36 -11.07 -19.59
CA ASP A 619 16.90 -12.17 -20.44
C ASP A 619 15.48 -12.64 -20.10
N VAL A 620 15.18 -12.83 -18.82
CA VAL A 620 13.84 -13.23 -18.35
C VAL A 620 12.79 -12.19 -18.76
N PHE A 621 13.07 -10.91 -18.54
CA PHE A 621 12.11 -9.85 -18.82
C PHE A 621 12.02 -9.55 -20.33
N GLU A 622 13.10 -9.63 -21.10
CA GLU A 622 13.06 -9.53 -22.57
C GLU A 622 12.28 -10.69 -23.18
N ASN A 623 12.43 -11.92 -22.67
CA ASN A 623 11.60 -13.05 -23.10
C ASN A 623 10.10 -12.81 -22.78
N PHE A 624 9.81 -12.26 -21.59
CA PHE A 624 8.47 -11.84 -21.23
C PHE A 624 7.91 -10.76 -22.19
N ARG A 625 8.71 -9.74 -22.53
CA ARG A 625 8.34 -8.69 -23.49
C ARG A 625 8.03 -9.27 -24.86
N LYS A 626 8.91 -10.13 -25.40
CA LYS A 626 8.73 -10.82 -26.69
C LYS A 626 7.45 -11.66 -26.68
N THR A 627 7.21 -12.44 -25.63
CA THR A 627 6.02 -13.28 -25.48
C THR A 627 4.74 -12.43 -25.42
N SER A 628 4.74 -11.36 -24.61
CA SER A 628 3.61 -10.45 -24.51
C SER A 628 3.32 -9.71 -25.82
N GLN A 629 4.37 -9.27 -26.52
CA GLN A 629 4.23 -8.64 -27.83
C GLN A 629 3.64 -9.62 -28.85
N LYS A 630 4.09 -10.88 -28.86
CA LYS A 630 3.57 -11.91 -29.76
C LYS A 630 2.09 -12.21 -29.51
N GLN A 631 1.71 -12.41 -28.24
CA GLN A 631 0.37 -12.89 -27.90
C GLN A 631 -0.64 -11.76 -27.78
N TYR A 632 -0.28 -10.65 -27.14
CA TYR A 632 -1.18 -9.54 -26.85
C TYR A 632 -0.93 -8.31 -27.74
N GLY A 633 0.24 -8.22 -28.40
CA GLY A 633 0.64 -7.04 -29.16
C GLY A 633 0.84 -5.81 -28.27
N LEU A 634 1.27 -6.02 -27.04
CA LEU A 634 1.53 -4.99 -26.03
C LEU A 634 2.87 -5.28 -25.36
N ASP A 635 3.69 -4.24 -25.17
CA ASP A 635 4.97 -4.35 -24.49
C ASP A 635 4.82 -4.06 -22.98
N PRO A 636 5.10 -5.04 -22.10
CA PRO A 636 5.06 -4.88 -20.65
C PRO A 636 5.90 -3.71 -20.11
N ALA A 637 6.98 -3.32 -20.80
CA ALA A 637 7.83 -2.22 -20.37
C ALA A 637 7.10 -0.85 -20.38
N ASN A 638 5.96 -0.75 -21.07
CA ASN A 638 5.08 0.42 -21.07
C ASN A 638 4.06 0.44 -19.91
N TYR A 639 4.06 -0.58 -19.06
CA TYR A 639 3.12 -0.75 -17.96
C TYR A 639 3.84 -0.68 -16.60
N TYR A 640 3.05 -0.68 -15.52
CA TYR A 640 3.57 -0.73 -14.15
C TYR A 640 3.42 -2.11 -13.51
N THR A 641 2.38 -2.86 -13.88
CA THR A 641 1.99 -4.13 -13.23
C THR A 641 1.25 -5.04 -14.21
N SER A 642 1.19 -6.35 -13.91
CA SER A 642 0.44 -7.35 -14.68
C SER A 642 -1.07 -7.05 -14.81
N PRO A 643 -1.79 -6.55 -13.78
CA PRO A 643 -3.19 -6.12 -13.94
C PRO A 643 -3.40 -5.03 -14.99
N GLY A 644 -2.50 -4.04 -15.06
CA GLY A 644 -2.60 -2.99 -16.08
C GLY A 644 -2.39 -3.54 -17.49
N LEU A 645 -1.41 -4.42 -17.67
CA LEU A 645 -1.13 -5.08 -18.95
C LEU A 645 -2.30 -5.99 -19.38
N SER A 646 -2.79 -6.84 -18.47
CA SER A 646 -3.83 -7.82 -18.77
C SER A 646 -5.17 -7.15 -19.09
N TRP A 647 -5.47 -6.02 -18.44
CA TRP A 647 -6.67 -5.24 -18.73
C TRP A 647 -6.66 -4.61 -20.13
N ASP A 648 -5.56 -3.95 -20.50
CA ASP A 648 -5.42 -3.42 -21.86
C ASP A 648 -5.41 -4.55 -22.90
N ALA A 649 -4.79 -5.69 -22.59
CA ALA A 649 -4.79 -6.87 -23.45
C ALA A 649 -6.20 -7.43 -23.66
N LEU A 650 -7.01 -7.52 -22.60
CA LEU A 650 -8.41 -7.92 -22.66
C LEU A 650 -9.19 -6.97 -23.58
N LEU A 651 -9.19 -5.67 -23.30
CA LEU A 651 -9.93 -4.67 -24.08
C LEU A 651 -9.51 -4.67 -25.56
N LYS A 652 -8.20 -4.84 -25.83
CA LYS A 652 -7.68 -4.91 -27.19
C LYS A 652 -8.15 -6.18 -27.91
N LYS A 653 -8.12 -7.33 -27.24
CA LYS A 653 -8.44 -8.64 -27.85
C LYS A 653 -9.93 -8.84 -28.05
N THR A 654 -10.77 -8.27 -27.18
CA THR A 654 -12.23 -8.41 -27.27
C THR A 654 -12.86 -7.29 -28.09
N GLY A 655 -12.21 -6.12 -28.17
CA GLY A 655 -12.79 -4.93 -28.83
C GLY A 655 -14.04 -4.40 -28.12
N VAL A 656 -14.31 -4.86 -26.89
CA VAL A 656 -15.53 -4.52 -26.15
C VAL A 656 -15.59 -3.02 -25.85
N GLU A 657 -16.81 -2.48 -25.87
CA GLU A 657 -17.11 -1.17 -25.33
C GLU A 657 -17.99 -1.31 -24.09
N LEU A 658 -17.52 -0.82 -22.95
CA LEU A 658 -18.25 -0.92 -21.67
C LEU A 658 -18.74 0.45 -21.23
N GLU A 659 -20.01 0.59 -20.89
CA GLU A 659 -20.55 1.82 -20.32
C GLU A 659 -19.98 2.08 -18.92
N LEU A 660 -19.59 3.33 -18.66
CA LEU A 660 -19.12 3.74 -17.34
C LEU A 660 -20.30 4.09 -16.42
N LEU A 661 -20.33 3.55 -15.21
CA LEU A 661 -21.28 3.95 -14.17
C LEU A 661 -21.04 5.42 -13.77
N THR A 662 -22.01 6.28 -14.02
CA THR A 662 -21.97 7.71 -13.66
C THR A 662 -22.75 8.02 -12.38
N ASP A 663 -23.69 7.15 -12.01
CA ASP A 663 -24.49 7.23 -10.78
C ASP A 663 -23.76 6.59 -9.60
N TYR A 664 -23.58 7.35 -8.53
CA TYR A 664 -22.88 6.90 -7.33
C TYR A 664 -23.70 5.88 -6.52
N ASP A 665 -25.04 6.00 -6.52
CA ASP A 665 -25.89 5.09 -5.77
C ASP A 665 -25.97 3.73 -6.47
N GLN A 666 -25.91 3.68 -7.81
CA GLN A 666 -25.72 2.42 -8.55
C GLN A 666 -24.39 1.75 -8.18
N HIS A 667 -23.31 2.52 -8.05
CA HIS A 667 -22.01 1.99 -7.65
C HIS A 667 -22.05 1.41 -6.21
N LEU A 668 -22.67 2.12 -5.26
CA LEU A 668 -22.85 1.63 -3.89
C LEU A 668 -23.74 0.40 -3.83
N PHE A 669 -24.80 0.34 -4.63
CA PHE A 669 -25.69 -0.80 -4.74
C PHE A 669 -24.93 -2.06 -5.20
N ILE A 670 -24.13 -1.95 -6.26
CA ILE A 670 -23.28 -3.05 -6.74
C ILE A 670 -22.26 -3.43 -5.68
N GLU A 671 -21.61 -2.47 -5.02
CA GLU A 671 -20.65 -2.73 -3.93
C GLU A 671 -21.29 -3.47 -2.76
N LYS A 672 -22.52 -3.11 -2.38
CA LYS A 672 -23.32 -3.77 -1.33
C LYS A 672 -23.61 -5.23 -1.68
N GLY A 673 -23.69 -5.58 -2.96
CA GLY A 673 -23.84 -6.97 -3.45
C GLY A 673 -22.54 -7.77 -3.53
N MET A 674 -21.36 -7.14 -3.46
CA MET A 674 -20.08 -7.84 -3.61
C MET A 674 -19.78 -8.78 -2.43
N ARG A 675 -19.44 -10.03 -2.73
CA ARG A 675 -19.04 -11.05 -1.74
C ARG A 675 -17.68 -11.64 -2.11
N GLY A 676 -16.95 -12.10 -1.10
CA GLY A 676 -15.74 -12.89 -1.28
C GLY A 676 -16.05 -14.37 -1.45
N GLY A 677 -15.01 -15.20 -1.60
CA GLY A 677 -15.16 -16.65 -1.54
C GLY A 677 -15.65 -17.10 -0.16
N ILE A 678 -16.61 -18.01 -0.12
CA ILE A 678 -17.07 -18.64 1.12
C ILE A 678 -15.97 -19.60 1.58
N SER A 679 -15.46 -19.37 2.79
CA SER A 679 -14.48 -20.25 3.44
C SER A 679 -15.05 -20.69 4.79
N MET A 680 -15.33 -21.98 4.91
CA MET A 680 -15.96 -22.56 6.09
C MET A 680 -15.42 -23.98 6.33
N VAL A 681 -15.47 -24.41 7.59
CA VAL A 681 -15.07 -25.76 8.00
C VAL A 681 -16.21 -26.38 8.80
N SER A 682 -17.05 -27.16 8.13
CA SER A 682 -18.24 -27.77 8.75
C SER A 682 -17.88 -28.97 9.63
N LYS A 683 -16.83 -29.72 9.27
CA LYS A 683 -16.26 -30.80 10.10
C LYS A 683 -14.78 -30.51 10.39
N ARG A 684 -14.47 -30.21 11.66
CA ARG A 684 -13.11 -29.77 12.09
C ARG A 684 -12.01 -30.81 11.92
N HIS A 685 -12.36 -32.09 11.94
CA HIS A 685 -11.43 -33.18 11.77
C HIS A 685 -12.11 -34.39 11.11
N ALA A 686 -11.47 -34.92 10.07
CA ALA A 686 -11.82 -36.18 9.44
C ALA A 686 -10.54 -36.99 9.27
N ARG A 687 -10.60 -38.30 9.51
CA ARG A 687 -9.52 -39.25 9.27
C ARG A 687 -10.07 -40.37 8.40
N ALA A 688 -9.42 -40.63 7.28
CA ALA A 688 -9.73 -41.77 6.44
C ALA A 688 -9.37 -43.07 7.17
N ASN A 689 -10.15 -44.12 6.96
CA ASN A 689 -9.86 -45.48 7.42
C ASN A 689 -9.75 -46.37 6.19
N ASN A 690 -8.54 -46.59 5.68
CA ASN A 690 -8.31 -47.53 4.57
C ASN A 690 -6.87 -48.06 4.63
N PRO A 691 -6.57 -49.18 3.96
CA PRO A 691 -5.25 -49.83 4.04
C PRO A 691 -4.05 -48.96 3.63
N ALA A 692 -4.27 -47.88 2.87
CA ALA A 692 -3.23 -47.00 2.38
C ALA A 692 -2.82 -45.90 3.38
N VAL A 693 -3.46 -45.80 4.55
CA VAL A 693 -3.16 -44.77 5.56
C VAL A 693 -2.75 -45.37 6.90
N GLU A 694 -1.79 -44.72 7.55
CA GLU A 694 -1.28 -45.15 8.86
C GLU A 694 -2.38 -45.16 9.94
N GLY A 695 -2.45 -46.25 10.69
CA GLY A 695 -3.48 -46.51 11.72
C GLY A 695 -4.85 -46.93 11.16
N TYR A 696 -4.87 -47.60 10.01
CA TYR A 696 -6.00 -48.37 9.50
C TYR A 696 -6.49 -49.39 10.54
N ASN A 697 -7.80 -49.46 10.73
CA ASN A 697 -8.44 -50.50 11.52
C ASN A 697 -9.37 -51.33 10.59
N PRO A 698 -9.07 -52.62 10.36
CA PRO A 698 -9.89 -53.49 9.51
C PRO A 698 -11.29 -53.79 10.09
N GLU A 699 -11.50 -53.57 11.39
CA GLU A 699 -12.81 -53.72 12.05
C GLU A 699 -13.75 -52.53 11.77
N LYS A 700 -13.22 -51.43 11.24
CA LYS A 700 -14.01 -50.25 10.88
C LYS A 700 -14.27 -50.22 9.37
N PRO A 701 -15.43 -49.72 8.92
CA PRO A 701 -15.70 -49.59 7.49
C PRO A 701 -14.64 -48.72 6.81
N ASN A 702 -14.33 -49.08 5.57
CA ASN A 702 -13.41 -48.30 4.76
C ASN A 702 -13.98 -46.89 4.51
N SER A 703 -13.14 -45.88 4.67
CA SER A 703 -13.49 -44.49 4.40
C SER A 703 -12.31 -43.75 3.75
N HIS A 704 -12.66 -42.83 2.86
CA HIS A 704 -11.74 -42.04 2.07
C HIS A 704 -12.05 -40.55 2.26
N ILE A 705 -11.04 -39.70 2.12
CA ILE A 705 -11.20 -38.25 2.05
C ILE A 705 -10.94 -37.85 0.61
N LEU A 706 -11.96 -37.23 0.00
CA LEU A 706 -11.87 -36.74 -1.37
C LEU A 706 -11.51 -35.25 -1.36
N TYR A 707 -10.53 -34.87 -2.18
CA TYR A 707 -10.20 -33.48 -2.47
C TYR A 707 -10.61 -33.15 -3.90
N LEU A 708 -11.53 -32.19 -4.02
CA LEU A 708 -11.98 -31.66 -5.30
C LEU A 708 -11.57 -30.20 -5.41
N ASP A 709 -10.97 -29.82 -6.53
CA ASP A 709 -10.62 -28.44 -6.85
C ASP A 709 -11.09 -28.09 -8.26
N ALA A 710 -11.81 -26.98 -8.37
CA ALA A 710 -12.32 -26.47 -9.63
C ALA A 710 -11.18 -25.82 -10.43
N LYS A 711 -10.82 -26.44 -11.56
CA LYS A 711 -9.83 -25.88 -12.47
C LYS A 711 -10.34 -24.58 -13.08
N ASN A 712 -9.64 -23.47 -12.83
CA ASN A 712 -9.91 -22.15 -13.43
C ASN A 712 -11.34 -21.61 -13.15
N LEU A 713 -11.82 -21.76 -11.91
CA LEU A 713 -13.16 -21.30 -11.50
C LEU A 713 -13.48 -19.86 -11.93
N TYR A 714 -12.56 -18.91 -11.68
CA TYR A 714 -12.75 -17.51 -12.08
C TYR A 714 -12.79 -17.33 -13.60
N GLY A 715 -11.98 -18.07 -14.36
CA GLY A 715 -12.03 -18.02 -15.82
C GLY A 715 -13.38 -18.50 -16.36
N TRP A 716 -13.92 -19.58 -15.81
CA TRP A 716 -15.27 -20.04 -16.17
C TRP A 716 -16.32 -18.97 -15.88
N ALA A 717 -16.29 -18.37 -14.67
CA ALA A 717 -17.22 -17.32 -14.28
C ALA A 717 -17.10 -16.07 -15.17
N MET A 718 -15.88 -15.67 -15.54
CA MET A 718 -15.64 -14.54 -16.46
C MET A 718 -16.09 -14.84 -17.89
N SER A 719 -16.22 -16.10 -18.28
CA SER A 719 -16.71 -16.48 -19.62
C SER A 719 -18.24 -16.48 -19.71
N GLN A 720 -18.94 -16.24 -18.59
CA GLN A 720 -20.39 -16.11 -18.58
C GLN A 720 -20.82 -14.73 -19.12
N PRO A 721 -22.11 -14.56 -19.47
CA PRO A 721 -22.69 -13.25 -19.72
C PRO A 721 -22.48 -12.32 -18.52
N LEU A 722 -21.80 -11.19 -18.76
CA LEU A 722 -21.45 -10.17 -17.77
C LEU A 722 -21.96 -8.80 -18.23
N PRO A 723 -22.21 -7.86 -17.30
CA PRO A 723 -22.69 -6.53 -17.63
C PRO A 723 -21.79 -5.80 -18.64
N THR A 724 -22.38 -5.14 -19.62
CA THR A 724 -21.71 -4.27 -20.60
C THR A 724 -22.17 -2.82 -20.54
N GLY A 725 -23.44 -2.57 -20.24
CA GLY A 725 -24.01 -1.22 -20.18
C GLY A 725 -25.51 -1.21 -19.95
N GLY A 726 -26.18 -0.12 -20.32
CA GLY A 726 -27.63 0.03 -20.19
C GLY A 726 -28.11 0.10 -18.74
N PHE A 727 -27.27 0.58 -17.81
CA PHE A 727 -27.57 0.57 -16.37
C PHE A 727 -28.75 1.48 -16.03
N ARG A 728 -29.90 0.89 -15.68
CA ARG A 728 -31.12 1.63 -15.33
C ARG A 728 -31.83 1.02 -14.14
N TRP A 729 -32.27 1.87 -13.22
CA TRP A 729 -33.19 1.46 -12.16
C TRP A 729 -34.52 1.04 -12.77
N VAL A 730 -35.09 -0.05 -12.29
CA VAL A 730 -36.43 -0.50 -12.66
C VAL A 730 -37.44 0.27 -11.82
N GLU A 731 -38.42 0.89 -12.47
CA GLU A 731 -39.44 1.70 -11.80
C GLU A 731 -40.45 0.85 -11.01
N ASP A 732 -40.90 -0.27 -11.60
CA ASP A 732 -41.80 -1.22 -10.95
C ASP A 732 -41.14 -2.60 -10.78
N CYS A 733 -40.76 -2.91 -9.54
CA CYS A 733 -40.15 -4.19 -9.19
C CYS A 733 -41.17 -5.32 -8.95
N THR A 734 -42.47 -5.02 -8.84
CA THR A 734 -43.49 -6.03 -8.53
C THR A 734 -43.71 -7.00 -9.69
N ALA A 735 -43.75 -6.48 -10.92
CA ALA A 735 -43.81 -7.27 -12.14
C ALA A 735 -42.61 -8.23 -12.30
N LEU A 736 -41.46 -7.87 -11.72
CA LEU A 736 -40.21 -8.62 -11.85
C LEU A 736 -40.19 -9.91 -11.02
N ALA A 737 -40.91 -9.94 -9.90
CA ALA A 737 -40.93 -11.09 -9.00
C ALA A 737 -41.49 -12.36 -9.67
N GLY A 738 -42.49 -12.19 -10.55
CA GLY A 738 -43.13 -13.29 -11.28
C GLY A 738 -42.34 -13.80 -12.50
N THR A 739 -41.37 -13.04 -13.00
CA THR A 739 -40.65 -13.39 -14.25
C THR A 739 -39.19 -13.76 -14.01
N ILE A 740 -38.63 -13.47 -12.84
CA ILE A 740 -37.19 -13.64 -12.58
C ILE A 740 -36.72 -15.10 -12.62
N GLN A 741 -37.59 -16.07 -12.32
CA GLN A 741 -37.25 -17.50 -12.43
C GLN A 741 -37.05 -17.93 -13.89
N ASP A 742 -37.77 -17.30 -14.81
CA ASP A 742 -37.75 -17.62 -16.24
C ASP A 742 -36.70 -16.80 -17.01
N GLN A 743 -36.02 -15.84 -16.37
CA GLN A 743 -35.00 -15.03 -17.01
C GLN A 743 -33.84 -15.90 -17.53
N PRO A 744 -33.58 -15.92 -18.85
CA PRO A 744 -32.52 -16.74 -19.42
C PRO A 744 -31.14 -16.24 -18.97
N ALA A 745 -30.27 -17.17 -18.59
CA ALA A 745 -28.92 -16.86 -18.13
C ALA A 745 -28.03 -16.24 -19.24
N ASP A 746 -28.33 -16.57 -20.50
CA ASP A 746 -27.68 -16.13 -21.73
C ASP A 746 -28.48 -15.06 -22.50
N GLY A 747 -29.55 -14.55 -21.90
CA GLY A 747 -30.30 -13.42 -22.46
C GLY A 747 -29.46 -12.15 -22.56
N PRO A 748 -29.87 -11.19 -23.40
CA PRO A 748 -29.17 -9.91 -23.57
C PRO A 748 -29.24 -9.00 -22.34
N GLU A 749 -30.09 -9.34 -21.37
CA GLU A 749 -30.38 -8.51 -20.19
C GLU A 749 -30.21 -9.29 -18.89
N GLY A 750 -29.75 -8.58 -17.87
CA GLY A 750 -29.59 -9.11 -16.52
C GLY A 750 -30.01 -8.09 -15.46
N PHE A 751 -30.11 -8.59 -14.22
CA PHE A 751 -30.56 -7.81 -13.07
C PHE A 751 -29.68 -8.02 -11.84
N ILE A 752 -29.46 -6.94 -11.09
CA ILE A 752 -29.03 -6.99 -9.69
C ILE A 752 -30.21 -6.50 -8.85
N LEU A 753 -30.56 -7.29 -7.84
CA LEU A 753 -31.80 -7.11 -7.07
C LEU A 753 -31.46 -6.92 -5.61
N GLU A 754 -32.26 -6.10 -4.92
CA GLU A 754 -32.33 -6.05 -3.46
C GLU A 754 -33.63 -6.70 -3.00
N VAL A 755 -33.51 -7.78 -2.23
CA VAL A 755 -34.64 -8.65 -1.91
C VAL A 755 -34.70 -9.01 -0.42
N ASP A 756 -35.89 -9.39 0.01
CA ASP A 756 -36.09 -10.13 1.26
C ASP A 756 -36.29 -11.60 0.93
N LEU A 757 -35.50 -12.47 1.57
CA LEU A 757 -35.57 -13.92 1.42
C LEU A 757 -35.87 -14.55 2.78
N GLU A 758 -36.90 -15.37 2.83
CA GLU A 758 -37.12 -16.25 3.97
C GLU A 758 -36.26 -17.50 3.83
N TYR A 759 -35.75 -17.97 4.97
CA TYR A 759 -35.06 -19.23 5.11
C TYR A 759 -35.95 -20.23 5.87
N PRO A 760 -36.67 -21.12 5.17
CA PRO A 760 -37.57 -22.06 5.81
C PRO A 760 -36.84 -22.99 6.79
N GLN A 761 -37.46 -23.24 7.95
CA GLN A 761 -36.85 -24.00 9.04
C GLN A 761 -36.56 -25.45 8.65
N GLU A 762 -37.38 -26.05 7.79
CA GLU A 762 -37.20 -27.39 7.24
C GLU A 762 -35.91 -27.57 6.42
N LEU A 763 -35.32 -26.47 5.93
CA LEU A 763 -34.05 -26.52 5.20
C LEU A 763 -32.82 -26.45 6.10
N HIS A 764 -32.99 -26.15 7.39
CA HIS A 764 -31.87 -25.87 8.29
C HIS A 764 -30.91 -27.05 8.41
N ASP A 765 -31.42 -28.27 8.63
CA ASP A 765 -30.58 -29.46 8.76
C ASP A 765 -29.84 -29.78 7.46
N ARG A 766 -30.55 -29.69 6.33
CA ARG A 766 -29.98 -29.95 4.99
C ARG A 766 -28.87 -28.95 4.65
N HIS A 767 -29.06 -27.68 4.99
CA HIS A 767 -28.14 -26.61 4.64
C HIS A 767 -27.16 -26.23 5.76
N ASN A 768 -27.19 -26.90 6.92
CA ASN A 768 -26.31 -26.62 8.06
C ASN A 768 -24.82 -26.71 7.68
N THR A 769 -24.50 -27.58 6.72
CA THR A 769 -23.12 -27.70 6.22
C THR A 769 -22.73 -26.50 5.39
N TYR A 770 -23.61 -25.99 4.51
CA TYR A 770 -23.36 -24.90 3.55
C TYR A 770 -24.60 -23.97 3.48
N ALA A 771 -24.71 -23.04 4.43
CA ALA A 771 -25.84 -22.12 4.45
C ALA A 771 -25.79 -21.13 3.26
N LEU A 772 -26.91 -21.00 2.56
CA LEU A 772 -27.08 -20.12 1.40
C LEU A 772 -27.09 -18.63 1.78
N ALA A 773 -26.89 -17.76 0.77
CA ALA A 773 -26.94 -16.31 0.89
C ALA A 773 -26.12 -15.72 2.05
N PRO A 774 -24.77 -15.89 2.06
CA PRO A 774 -23.94 -15.41 3.15
C PRO A 774 -23.96 -13.88 3.26
N GLU A 775 -23.82 -13.37 4.48
CA GLU A 775 -23.90 -11.95 4.82
C GLU A 775 -22.61 -11.45 5.44
N ARG A 776 -22.28 -10.18 5.21
CA ARG A 776 -21.23 -9.51 5.97
C ARG A 776 -21.81 -9.06 7.30
N MET A 777 -21.27 -9.58 8.40
CA MET A 777 -21.73 -9.22 9.75
C MET A 777 -20.63 -9.39 10.79
N VAL A 778 -20.77 -8.63 11.89
CA VAL A 778 -19.96 -8.82 13.10
C VAL A 778 -20.59 -9.91 13.94
N VAL A 779 -19.83 -10.96 14.24
CA VAL A 779 -20.31 -12.09 15.05
C VAL A 779 -20.42 -11.64 16.51
N GLN A 780 -21.65 -11.58 17.03
CA GLN A 780 -21.90 -11.20 18.42
C GLN A 780 -21.53 -12.32 19.38
N LYS A 781 -21.07 -11.98 20.59
CA LYS A 781 -20.71 -12.96 21.63
C LYS A 781 -21.85 -13.92 21.93
N LYS A 782 -23.10 -13.46 21.96
CA LYS A 782 -24.28 -14.31 22.20
C LYS A 782 -24.56 -15.37 21.11
N TRP A 783 -23.92 -15.27 19.95
CA TRP A 783 -24.05 -16.28 18.89
C TRP A 783 -22.92 -17.32 18.94
N MET A 784 -21.98 -17.18 19.87
CA MET A 784 -20.85 -18.09 19.99
C MET A 784 -21.26 -19.36 20.73
N SER A 785 -20.71 -20.50 20.30
CA SER A 785 -20.82 -21.76 21.02
C SER A 785 -20.12 -21.69 22.38
N GLU A 786 -20.52 -22.55 23.33
CA GLU A 786 -19.85 -22.68 24.63
C GLU A 786 -18.33 -22.95 24.47
N TYR A 787 -17.95 -23.75 23.48
CA TYR A 787 -16.55 -23.98 23.14
C TYR A 787 -15.81 -22.68 22.78
N GLN A 788 -16.42 -21.81 21.97
CA GLN A 788 -15.84 -20.51 21.60
C GLN A 788 -15.74 -19.58 22.82
N HIS A 789 -16.75 -19.58 23.70
CA HIS A 789 -16.67 -18.89 24.98
C HIS A 789 -15.50 -19.39 25.84
N GLY A 790 -15.31 -20.71 25.92
CA GLY A 790 -14.18 -21.33 26.61
C GLY A 790 -12.80 -20.96 26.03
N LEU A 791 -12.71 -20.67 24.71
CA LEU A 791 -11.48 -20.17 24.10
C LEU A 791 -11.18 -18.71 24.47
N LEU A 792 -12.19 -17.85 24.60
CA LEU A 792 -12.01 -16.48 25.08
C LEU A 792 -11.47 -16.46 26.52
N GLY A 793 -11.96 -17.37 27.36
CA GLY A 793 -11.44 -17.57 28.73
C GLY A 793 -9.97 -18.00 28.81
N LYS A 794 -9.39 -18.51 27.71
CA LYS A 794 -7.97 -18.90 27.60
C LYS A 794 -7.07 -17.78 27.05
N GLY A 795 -7.57 -16.54 27.01
CA GLY A 795 -6.80 -15.37 26.57
C GLY A 795 -6.78 -15.14 25.07
N MET A 796 -7.63 -15.81 24.28
CA MET A 796 -7.84 -15.44 22.88
C MET A 796 -8.67 -14.16 22.79
N ALA A 797 -8.18 -13.15 22.07
CA ALA A 797 -8.91 -11.91 21.87
C ALA A 797 -10.07 -12.11 20.88
N SER A 798 -11.28 -11.66 21.25
CA SER A 798 -12.37 -11.46 20.29
C SER A 798 -12.15 -10.14 19.57
N ALA A 799 -11.98 -10.17 18.26
CA ALA A 799 -11.95 -8.96 17.44
C ALA A 799 -13.34 -8.72 16.85
N GLU A 800 -13.90 -7.52 17.07
CA GLU A 800 -15.15 -7.08 16.44
C GLU A 800 -14.88 -6.70 14.98
N VAL A 801 -14.68 -7.73 14.15
CA VAL A 801 -14.39 -7.60 12.74
C VAL A 801 -15.55 -8.17 11.95
N GLU A 802 -15.99 -7.41 10.94
CA GLU A 802 -16.98 -7.87 9.98
C GLU A 802 -16.43 -9.05 9.18
N LYS A 803 -17.19 -10.15 9.12
CA LYS A 803 -16.84 -11.36 8.37
C LYS A 803 -17.98 -11.72 7.43
N LEU A 804 -17.63 -12.40 6.34
CA LEU A 804 -18.64 -13.06 5.50
C LEU A 804 -19.06 -14.35 6.19
N VAL A 805 -20.31 -14.42 6.65
CA VAL A 805 -20.84 -15.50 7.49
C VAL A 805 -22.02 -16.17 6.78
N PRO A 806 -21.88 -17.44 6.37
CA PRO A 806 -23.01 -18.30 6.04
C PRO A 806 -23.88 -18.48 7.30
N ASN A 807 -25.18 -18.20 7.20
CA ASN A 807 -26.10 -18.35 8.32
C ASN A 807 -27.52 -18.66 7.82
N LEU A 808 -28.29 -19.38 8.64
CA LEU A 808 -29.64 -19.88 8.32
C LEU A 808 -30.77 -18.89 8.69
N ARG A 809 -30.48 -17.60 8.84
CA ARG A 809 -31.51 -16.58 9.11
C ARG A 809 -32.12 -16.07 7.81
N ASP A 810 -33.30 -15.48 7.91
CA ASP A 810 -33.88 -14.66 6.85
C ASP A 810 -32.91 -13.55 6.43
N LYS A 811 -33.00 -13.18 5.15
CA LYS A 811 -32.21 -12.12 4.54
C LYS A 811 -33.10 -10.94 4.29
N ASN A 812 -32.71 -9.77 4.77
CA ASN A 812 -33.44 -8.53 4.57
C ASN A 812 -32.57 -7.56 3.77
N HIS A 813 -33.15 -6.89 2.78
CA HIS A 813 -32.44 -5.97 1.88
C HIS A 813 -31.14 -6.58 1.30
N TYR A 814 -31.21 -7.86 0.93
CA TYR A 814 -30.08 -8.62 0.42
C TYR A 814 -29.84 -8.31 -1.05
N VAL A 815 -28.66 -7.78 -1.38
CA VAL A 815 -28.29 -7.47 -2.77
C VAL A 815 -27.59 -8.65 -3.42
N LEU A 816 -28.12 -9.11 -4.56
CA LEU A 816 -27.57 -10.23 -5.33
C LEU A 816 -27.84 -10.13 -6.84
N HIS A 817 -27.03 -10.86 -7.62
CA HIS A 817 -27.27 -11.09 -9.04
C HIS A 817 -28.46 -12.04 -9.24
N TYR A 818 -29.28 -11.82 -10.28
CA TYR A 818 -30.49 -12.62 -10.51
C TYR A 818 -30.24 -14.13 -10.60
N ARG A 819 -29.13 -14.57 -11.23
CA ARG A 819 -28.76 -16.00 -11.29
C ARG A 819 -28.55 -16.62 -9.90
N ASN A 820 -28.05 -15.84 -8.93
CA ASN A 820 -27.93 -16.32 -7.56
C ASN A 820 -29.30 -16.42 -6.89
N LEU A 821 -30.21 -15.48 -7.17
CA LEU A 821 -31.59 -15.57 -6.71
C LEU A 821 -32.27 -16.83 -7.25
N GLN A 822 -32.20 -17.07 -8.55
CA GLN A 822 -32.73 -18.29 -9.19
C GLN A 822 -32.21 -19.56 -8.52
N LEU A 823 -30.89 -19.64 -8.28
CA LEU A 823 -30.28 -20.76 -7.55
C LEU A 823 -30.85 -20.91 -6.14
N TYR A 824 -30.97 -19.82 -5.38
CA TYR A 824 -31.46 -19.87 -4.01
C TYR A 824 -32.93 -20.29 -3.93
N LEU A 825 -33.76 -19.80 -4.84
CA LEU A 825 -35.17 -20.22 -4.94
C LEU A 825 -35.27 -21.69 -5.34
N GLY A 826 -34.47 -22.15 -6.31
CA GLY A 826 -34.40 -23.57 -6.70
C GLY A 826 -33.91 -24.49 -5.58
N LEU A 827 -33.15 -23.96 -4.62
CA LEU A 827 -32.72 -24.69 -3.42
C LEU A 827 -33.68 -24.55 -2.23
N GLY A 828 -34.79 -23.82 -2.39
CA GLY A 828 -35.91 -23.77 -1.44
C GLY A 828 -36.05 -22.47 -0.63
N LEU A 829 -35.20 -21.46 -0.81
CA LEU A 829 -35.45 -20.15 -0.19
C LEU A 829 -36.71 -19.52 -0.81
N GLN A 830 -37.43 -18.72 -0.04
CA GLN A 830 -38.67 -18.09 -0.51
C GLN A 830 -38.48 -16.58 -0.68
N LEU A 831 -38.83 -16.06 -1.85
CA LEU A 831 -38.80 -14.62 -2.11
C LEU A 831 -40.01 -13.95 -1.42
N ARG A 832 -39.73 -13.04 -0.48
CA ARG A 832 -40.77 -12.26 0.20
C ARG A 832 -41.06 -10.95 -0.53
N LYS A 833 -40.01 -10.23 -0.95
CA LYS A 833 -40.14 -8.92 -1.59
C LYS A 833 -38.93 -8.56 -2.44
N ILE A 834 -39.15 -7.82 -3.53
CA ILE A 834 -38.10 -7.09 -4.26
C ILE A 834 -38.27 -5.61 -3.94
N HIS A 835 -37.23 -4.98 -3.36
CA HIS A 835 -37.25 -3.56 -3.01
C HIS A 835 -36.77 -2.69 -4.17
N ARG A 836 -35.68 -3.09 -4.82
CA ARG A 836 -35.03 -2.35 -5.91
C ARG A 836 -34.41 -3.32 -6.89
N ALA A 837 -34.39 -2.94 -8.16
CA ALA A 837 -33.73 -3.68 -9.23
C ALA A 837 -32.95 -2.74 -10.14
N LEU A 838 -31.71 -3.14 -10.46
CA LEU A 838 -30.86 -2.51 -11.46
C LEU A 838 -30.79 -3.44 -12.68
N ARG A 839 -31.36 -3.00 -13.81
CA ARG A 839 -31.29 -3.67 -15.11
C ARG A 839 -30.02 -3.25 -15.86
N PHE A 840 -29.44 -4.16 -16.61
CA PHE A 840 -28.30 -3.92 -17.49
C PHE A 840 -28.31 -4.86 -18.70
N GLU A 841 -27.64 -4.44 -19.76
CA GLU A 841 -27.25 -5.28 -20.90
C GLU A 841 -26.06 -6.16 -20.51
N GLN A 842 -26.04 -7.40 -21.00
CA GLN A 842 -24.98 -8.37 -20.73
C GLN A 842 -24.58 -9.17 -21.98
N SER A 843 -23.31 -9.59 -22.02
CA SER A 843 -22.78 -10.51 -23.03
C SER A 843 -21.54 -11.24 -22.50
N PRO A 844 -21.12 -12.38 -23.08
CA PRO A 844 -19.92 -13.11 -22.65
C PRO A 844 -18.62 -12.43 -23.14
N TRP A 845 -18.50 -11.12 -22.93
CA TRP A 845 -17.49 -10.29 -23.59
C TRP A 845 -16.03 -10.58 -23.19
N MET A 846 -15.78 -11.26 -22.06
CA MET A 846 -14.43 -11.71 -21.70
C MET A 846 -14.07 -13.10 -22.22
N GLU A 847 -15.05 -13.90 -22.67
CA GLU A 847 -14.86 -15.31 -23.01
C GLU A 847 -13.73 -15.52 -24.02
N LEU A 848 -13.71 -14.71 -25.09
CA LEU A 848 -12.69 -14.79 -26.14
C LEU A 848 -11.27 -14.73 -25.57
N TYR A 849 -11.02 -13.79 -24.66
CA TYR A 849 -9.72 -13.59 -24.02
C TYR A 849 -9.37 -14.72 -23.06
N ILE A 850 -10.33 -15.15 -22.23
CA ILE A 850 -10.12 -16.25 -21.27
C ILE A 850 -9.83 -17.56 -21.99
N ARG A 851 -10.57 -17.85 -23.06
CA ARG A 851 -10.42 -19.07 -23.87
C ARG A 851 -9.08 -19.05 -24.61
N MET A 852 -8.70 -17.92 -25.19
CA MET A 852 -7.38 -17.71 -25.81
C MET A 852 -6.24 -18.03 -24.82
N ASN A 853 -6.24 -17.43 -23.63
CA ASN A 853 -5.20 -17.67 -22.63
C ASN A 853 -5.21 -19.11 -22.10
N THR A 854 -6.40 -19.71 -21.96
CA THR A 854 -6.53 -21.11 -21.55
C THR A 854 -5.89 -22.04 -22.57
N GLU A 855 -6.09 -21.77 -23.86
CA GLU A 855 -5.51 -22.56 -24.94
C GLU A 855 -3.99 -22.35 -25.07
N LEU A 856 -3.53 -21.11 -24.99
CA LEU A 856 -2.11 -20.78 -24.91
C LEU A 856 -1.43 -21.48 -23.72
N ARG A 857 -2.11 -21.59 -22.58
CA ARG A 857 -1.61 -22.31 -21.40
C ARG A 857 -1.51 -23.81 -21.61
N LYS A 858 -2.38 -24.43 -22.43
CA LYS A 858 -2.28 -25.85 -22.78
C LYS A 858 -1.10 -26.11 -23.72
N GLN A 859 -0.89 -25.20 -24.68
CA GLN A 859 0.17 -25.30 -25.69
C GLN A 859 1.56 -24.89 -25.17
N ALA A 860 1.59 -24.16 -24.05
CA ALA A 860 2.81 -23.69 -23.41
C ALA A 860 3.79 -24.84 -23.11
N THR A 861 5.03 -24.64 -23.53
CA THR A 861 6.11 -25.65 -23.40
C THR A 861 6.99 -25.40 -22.20
N SER A 862 6.99 -24.18 -21.66
CA SER A 862 7.73 -23.82 -20.44
C SER A 862 6.79 -23.60 -19.24
N ALA A 863 7.33 -23.76 -18.03
CA ALA A 863 6.60 -23.40 -16.81
C ALA A 863 6.31 -21.88 -16.77
N PHE A 864 7.24 -21.06 -17.26
CA PHE A 864 7.10 -19.61 -17.37
C PHE A 864 5.84 -19.20 -18.15
N GLU A 865 5.65 -19.76 -19.36
CA GLU A 865 4.48 -19.47 -20.20
C GLU A 865 3.18 -19.89 -19.50
N LYS A 866 3.16 -21.07 -18.87
CA LYS A 866 1.98 -21.59 -18.16
C LYS A 866 1.52 -20.66 -17.03
N ASP A 867 2.48 -20.13 -16.27
CA ASP A 867 2.20 -19.22 -15.17
C ASP A 867 1.80 -17.82 -15.66
N LEU A 868 2.41 -17.35 -16.76
CA LEU A 868 2.04 -16.09 -17.40
C LEU A 868 0.56 -16.06 -17.82
N TYR A 869 0.09 -17.06 -18.57
CA TYR A 869 -1.31 -17.07 -19.04
C TYR A 869 -2.31 -17.27 -17.90
N LYS A 870 -1.93 -18.02 -16.86
CA LYS A 870 -2.74 -18.14 -15.63
C LYS A 870 -2.87 -16.78 -14.93
N LEU A 871 -1.74 -16.06 -14.79
CA LEU A 871 -1.71 -14.76 -14.14
C LEU A 871 -2.50 -13.71 -14.95
N ALA A 872 -2.44 -13.75 -16.28
CA ALA A 872 -3.18 -12.84 -17.14
C ALA A 872 -4.69 -12.90 -16.88
N ASN A 873 -5.26 -14.11 -16.81
CA ASN A 873 -6.67 -14.30 -16.47
C ASN A 873 -6.99 -13.82 -15.04
N ASN A 874 -6.22 -14.23 -14.04
CA ASN A 874 -6.48 -13.86 -12.64
C ASN A 874 -6.36 -12.34 -12.41
N SER A 875 -5.46 -11.68 -13.14
CA SER A 875 -5.20 -10.24 -13.02
C SER A 875 -6.38 -9.40 -13.53
N VAL A 876 -7.10 -9.87 -14.55
CA VAL A 876 -8.31 -9.21 -15.06
C VAL A 876 -9.41 -9.17 -13.98
N PHE A 877 -9.68 -10.30 -13.32
CA PHE A 877 -10.64 -10.35 -12.22
C PHE A 877 -10.26 -9.40 -11.07
N GLY A 878 -8.98 -9.39 -10.69
CA GLY A 878 -8.50 -8.45 -9.67
C GLY A 878 -8.68 -6.99 -10.07
N LYS A 879 -8.54 -6.69 -11.37
CA LYS A 879 -8.67 -5.33 -11.91
C LYS A 879 -10.11 -4.83 -11.92
N THR A 880 -11.09 -5.66 -12.27
CA THR A 880 -12.51 -5.28 -12.24
C THR A 880 -13.03 -5.00 -10.85
N MET A 881 -12.39 -5.58 -9.83
CA MET A 881 -12.75 -5.43 -8.41
C MET A 881 -11.87 -4.39 -7.69
N GLU A 882 -11.07 -3.60 -8.40
CA GLU A 882 -10.17 -2.63 -7.79
C GLU A 882 -10.94 -1.48 -7.12
N ASN A 883 -10.67 -1.23 -5.84
CA ASN A 883 -11.28 -0.12 -5.12
C ASN A 883 -10.39 1.13 -5.16
N LEU A 884 -10.70 2.05 -6.07
CA LEU A 884 -9.95 3.30 -6.31
C LEU A 884 -9.91 4.24 -5.11
N ARG A 885 -10.92 4.20 -4.24
CA ARG A 885 -10.99 5.03 -3.03
C ARG A 885 -9.93 4.62 -1.97
N LYS A 886 -9.24 3.47 -2.15
CA LYS A 886 -8.09 3.07 -1.32
C LYS A 886 -6.75 3.67 -1.78
N ARG A 887 -6.68 4.26 -2.98
CA ARG A 887 -5.45 4.87 -3.51
C ARG A 887 -5.06 6.09 -2.65
N VAL A 888 -3.76 6.32 -2.52
CA VAL A 888 -3.18 7.41 -1.72
C VAL A 888 -2.35 8.31 -2.63
N ASP A 889 -2.40 9.62 -2.42
CA ASP A 889 -1.50 10.60 -3.04
C ASP A 889 -0.40 10.96 -2.04
N VAL A 890 0.84 10.59 -2.37
CA VAL A 890 2.03 10.93 -1.59
C VAL A 890 2.89 11.85 -2.43
N LYS A 891 3.24 13.01 -1.86
CA LYS A 891 4.17 13.94 -2.49
C LYS A 891 5.55 13.82 -1.86
N LEU A 892 6.56 13.64 -2.71
CA LEU A 892 7.96 13.79 -2.35
C LEU A 892 8.33 15.26 -2.41
N VAL A 893 8.77 15.85 -1.30
CA VAL A 893 9.28 17.22 -1.26
C VAL A 893 10.76 17.23 -0.89
N ARG A 894 11.51 18.09 -1.56
CA ARG A 894 12.90 18.41 -1.19
C ARG A 894 12.85 19.53 -0.16
N ALA A 895 13.61 19.42 0.93
CA ALA A 895 13.78 20.53 1.85
C ALA A 895 14.44 21.70 1.08
N GLN A 896 13.78 22.86 1.03
CA GLN A 896 14.41 24.06 0.47
C GLN A 896 15.55 24.47 1.40
N ARG A 897 16.74 24.74 0.84
CA ARG A 897 17.81 25.49 1.51
C ARG A 897 17.32 26.93 1.71
N GLY A 898 16.58 27.17 2.78
CA GLY A 898 15.95 28.47 3.04
C GLY A 898 15.42 28.58 4.47
N GLY A 899 16.32 28.75 5.43
CA GLY A 899 16.09 29.57 6.62
C GLY A 899 15.02 29.17 7.64
N GLN A 900 14.66 27.90 7.79
CA GLN A 900 13.99 27.40 9.01
C GLN A 900 14.53 26.00 9.34
N THR A 901 14.68 25.72 10.63
CA THR A 901 15.34 24.55 11.24
C THR A 901 15.15 23.26 10.41
N PRO A 902 16.24 22.59 10.01
CA PRO A 902 16.14 21.37 9.22
C PRO A 902 15.43 20.28 10.05
N PRO A 903 14.50 19.49 9.47
CA PRO A 903 14.19 18.18 10.04
C PRO A 903 15.47 17.33 10.07
N PRO A 904 15.59 16.35 10.97
CA PRO A 904 16.80 15.55 11.11
C PRO A 904 17.28 15.00 9.75
N PRO A 905 18.60 14.97 9.50
CA PRO A 905 19.16 14.73 8.18
C PRO A 905 18.77 13.35 7.65
N GLY A 906 18.31 13.29 6.39
CA GLY A 906 18.26 12.04 5.61
C GLY A 906 16.88 11.47 5.27
N GLN A 907 15.76 12.13 5.58
CA GLN A 907 14.42 11.59 5.23
C GLN A 907 13.63 12.50 4.27
N PRO A 908 13.05 11.95 3.18
CA PRO A 908 12.03 12.65 2.41
C PRO A 908 10.86 13.00 3.32
N VAL A 909 10.40 14.25 3.30
CA VAL A 909 9.18 14.61 4.04
C VAL A 909 7.99 14.15 3.22
N PHE A 910 7.24 13.17 3.74
CA PHE A 910 6.04 12.65 3.08
C PHE A 910 4.82 13.46 3.49
N ARG A 911 4.14 14.08 2.52
CA ARG A 911 2.77 14.58 2.72
C ARG A 911 1.80 13.54 2.18
N GLN A 912 1.08 12.87 3.08
CA GLN A 912 0.02 11.95 2.72
C GLN A 912 -1.29 12.73 2.51
N SER A 913 -1.93 12.55 1.36
CA SER A 913 -3.29 12.99 1.14
C SER A 913 -4.07 11.84 0.50
N LYS A 914 -5.22 11.47 1.05
CA LYS A 914 -6.05 10.37 0.52
C LYS A 914 -6.94 10.89 -0.63
N HIS A 915 -6.35 11.29 -1.76
CA HIS A 915 -7.10 11.88 -2.87
C HIS A 915 -6.75 11.31 -4.23
N LEU A 916 -7.77 11.08 -5.06
CA LEU A 916 -7.65 10.87 -6.50
C LEU A 916 -7.43 12.24 -7.17
N ARG A 917 -6.33 12.43 -7.90
CA ARG A 917 -6.08 13.68 -8.67
C ARG A 917 -6.42 13.55 -10.14
N GLY A 918 -7.12 14.56 -10.68
CA GLY A 918 -7.28 14.83 -12.13
C GLY A 918 -7.12 16.33 -12.53
N ARG A 919 -5.95 16.69 -13.11
CA ARG A 919 -5.61 17.84 -14.03
C ARG A 919 -5.66 19.32 -13.55
N PRO A 920 -5.27 20.35 -14.37
CA PRO A 920 -3.98 20.71 -14.99
C PRO A 920 -3.53 22.15 -14.56
N ARG A 921 -2.29 22.58 -14.87
CA ARG A 921 -1.88 24.00 -14.81
C ARG A 921 -1.64 24.51 -16.24
N ARG A 922 -2.23 25.68 -16.55
CA ARG A 922 -2.02 26.43 -17.81
C ARG A 922 -0.55 26.86 -17.92
N HIS A 923 0.10 26.55 -19.04
CA HIS A 923 1.35 27.19 -19.43
C HIS A 923 1.03 28.53 -20.11
N ARG A 924 1.70 29.61 -19.69
CA ARG A 924 1.78 30.86 -20.44
C ARG A 924 2.78 30.63 -21.58
N GLY A 925 2.35 30.81 -22.83
CA GLY A 925 3.25 30.87 -23.99
C GLY A 925 4.01 32.21 -24.04
N PRO A 926 5.15 32.30 -24.75
CA PRO A 926 5.86 33.55 -24.98
C PRO A 926 5.09 34.46 -25.94
N GLN A 927 5.29 35.77 -25.79
CA GLN A 927 4.76 36.84 -26.63
C GLN A 927 5.40 36.79 -28.03
N GLU A 928 4.59 36.90 -29.08
CA GLU A 928 5.02 37.40 -30.41
C GLU A 928 4.49 38.83 -30.63
N PRO A 929 5.16 39.68 -31.43
CA PRO A 929 4.93 41.12 -31.46
C PRO A 929 3.85 41.58 -32.47
N SER A 930 3.28 42.76 -32.16
CA SER A 930 2.55 43.79 -32.95
C SER A 930 2.62 43.67 -34.49
N SER A 931 1.61 43.95 -35.34
CA SER A 931 0.47 44.91 -35.38
C SER A 931 -0.21 44.75 -36.80
N PRO A 932 -1.22 45.52 -37.29
CA PRO A 932 -2.31 46.33 -36.68
C PRO A 932 -3.75 45.92 -37.16
N GLN A 933 -4.80 46.43 -36.49
CA GLN A 933 -6.23 46.43 -36.91
C GLN A 933 -6.52 47.58 -37.92
N PRO A 934 -7.76 47.88 -38.43
CA PRO A 934 -9.14 47.27 -38.37
C PRO A 934 -9.78 47.16 -39.82
N PRO A 935 -11.11 46.98 -40.11
CA PRO A 935 -12.31 47.20 -39.28
C PRO A 935 -13.46 46.17 -39.30
N ARG A 936 -14.39 46.48 -38.38
CA ARG A 936 -15.63 45.83 -37.93
C ARG A 936 -16.69 45.67 -39.02
N ILE A 937 -17.34 44.51 -39.09
CA ILE A 937 -18.80 44.37 -39.35
C ILE A 937 -19.38 43.21 -38.51
N ARG A 938 -20.60 43.42 -38.00
CA ARG A 938 -21.42 42.56 -37.12
C ARG A 938 -22.12 41.43 -37.91
N GLY A 939 -22.44 40.32 -37.24
CA GLY A 939 -23.63 39.51 -37.55
C GLY A 939 -23.43 38.01 -37.66
N HIS A 940 -23.79 37.30 -36.59
CA HIS A 940 -24.35 35.94 -36.44
C HIS A 940 -23.88 34.71 -37.26
N GLU A 941 -23.63 33.65 -36.46
CA GLU A 941 -23.84 32.21 -36.70
C GLU A 941 -23.05 31.49 -37.81
N HIS A 942 -22.02 30.74 -37.40
CA HIS A 942 -21.97 29.28 -37.56
C HIS A 942 -20.66 28.69 -36.97
N SER A 943 -20.85 27.63 -36.18
CA SER A 943 -20.02 26.41 -36.09
C SER A 943 -18.60 26.39 -36.70
N ARG A 944 -17.60 26.08 -35.85
CA ARG A 944 -16.40 25.21 -36.01
C ARG A 944 -15.33 25.65 -34.98
N PRO A 945 -14.22 24.91 -34.75
CA PRO A 945 -14.04 23.49 -34.47
C PRO A 945 -13.30 23.33 -33.12
N ILE A 946 -13.71 22.42 -32.23
CA ILE A 946 -12.98 22.17 -30.98
C ILE A 946 -11.87 21.15 -31.26
N GLU A 947 -10.74 21.65 -31.73
CA GLU A 947 -9.43 21.03 -31.52
C GLU A 947 -8.99 21.32 -30.07
N ASP A 948 -9.02 20.29 -29.21
CA ASP A 948 -8.00 19.98 -28.19
C ASP A 948 -8.49 18.83 -27.30
N VAL A 949 -8.47 17.62 -27.84
CA VAL A 949 -8.74 16.39 -27.10
C VAL A 949 -7.46 15.58 -27.07
N ASN A 950 -6.73 15.62 -25.95
CA ASN A 950 -6.10 14.42 -25.37
C ASN A 950 -5.47 14.65 -23.99
N VAL A 951 -5.25 13.57 -23.24
CA VAL A 951 -4.55 13.42 -21.93
C VAL A 951 -5.44 13.42 -20.64
N ARG A 952 -6.75 13.13 -20.67
CA ARG A 952 -7.62 13.21 -19.44
C ARG A 952 -8.29 11.92 -19.01
N LEU A 953 -8.42 10.94 -19.89
CA LEU A 953 -9.23 9.74 -19.63
C LEU A 953 -8.50 8.61 -18.88
N LEU A 954 -7.17 8.64 -18.79
CA LEU A 954 -6.37 7.50 -18.31
C LEU A 954 -6.41 7.23 -16.79
N LEU A 955 -6.92 8.14 -15.96
CA LEU A 955 -6.95 7.97 -14.50
C LEU A 955 -8.36 7.78 -13.91
N ARG A 956 -9.40 7.79 -14.75
CA ARG A 956 -10.80 7.68 -14.30
C ARG A 956 -11.50 6.37 -14.70
N ALA A 957 -10.89 5.54 -15.54
CA ALA A 957 -11.51 4.31 -16.04
C ALA A 957 -10.75 3.02 -15.63
N ALA A 958 -9.90 3.10 -14.61
CA ALA A 958 -9.10 2.00 -14.10
C ALA A 958 -8.83 2.17 -12.62
#